data_AF-I4H693-F1
#
_entry.id   AF-I4H693-F1
#
_cell.length_a   1.000
_cell.length_b   1.000
_cell.length_c   1.000
_cell.angle_alpha   90.00
_cell.angle_beta   90.00
_cell.angle_gamma   90.00
#
_symmetry.space_group_name_H-M   'P 1'
#
loop_
_entity.id
_entity.type
_entity.pdbx_description
1 polymer ?
#
loop_
_entity_poly.entity_id
_entity_poly.type
_entity_poly.pdbx_seq_one_letter_code
_entity_poly.pdbx_strand_id
1 'polypeptide(L)'
;MSPKIFNHHFTPLKSLSLGLFLLQAFTPLTLAAPPREPDQSVGCDILVVGGGLAGAGAAYEALLLGKTVCLTEITDWVGGQISSQGTSALDERRTQREKLFFPKGYLEFRERIRKHYGKRNPGECWVSGSCFLPFDGHKLLFQQLEDAAKKGKGTLKWFPSTVVKELNIETLPNRGTGQQITSVIAIQHSPAKGTPPLNTEFLSQKMEDIYRYENSPRFDKKILRFVPKSSQPNQLADWYVIEATETGEIIGLSDIPYRLGVDKRSYLEPSSSSVTGDPYCTQGFTYTFAMEETEKPQTHEKPVYYERYAPYFSYELPRLADFDLVFTYRRIWSPQLGKEKTFGGITFTEPVPGDISMQNWTWGNDYRPGTAKDNFIYTREQLQELGQLSPGGWMGGLRTETLARGEEHAISYYYWLVEGTTDSQLGDGVKVPHLNNRYLSGFDSPMGTAHGLSKYPYIREARRIIGRPSLTFPDGFSVTEIDISRQNFQSDFYRQNLSPAEYRRLIATLAGLEGFSVLDGTLSPDQAVKRKRSTIYPDSVGIGHYAIDFHPCMTEHPPEKPGNTEKAGERQGQGQAYPFEIPLRAIIPQKIDNLLIAGKSIALSHIAAAAYRVHSFEWSSGVAAGITAVYALDNNVLPYQLVESDFLIGNKQLRELRQKIDASGNPTMFPDASIFQSMDNWY
;
A
#
# COMPACT_ATOMS: atom_id res chain seq x y z
N MET A 1 -30.70 83.18 -41.91
CA MET A 1 -31.37 82.95 -40.61
C MET A 1 -31.55 81.45 -40.44
N SER A 2 -30.87 80.86 -39.45
CA SER A 2 -30.74 79.42 -39.26
C SER A 2 -32.08 78.67 -39.17
N PRO A 3 -32.26 77.55 -39.91
CA PRO A 3 -33.28 76.57 -39.61
C PRO A 3 -32.72 75.47 -38.71
N LYS A 4 -33.53 75.02 -37.75
CA LYS A 4 -33.26 73.87 -36.88
C LYS A 4 -33.29 72.59 -37.71
N ILE A 5 -32.23 71.81 -37.62
CA ILE A 5 -32.06 70.53 -38.33
C ILE A 5 -32.71 69.41 -37.49
N PHE A 6 -33.69 68.75 -38.11
CA PHE A 6 -34.21 67.44 -37.74
C PHE A 6 -33.15 66.37 -38.00
N ASN A 7 -33.09 65.32 -37.18
CA ASN A 7 -32.41 64.10 -37.57
C ASN A 7 -33.25 62.85 -37.28
N HIS A 8 -33.18 61.95 -38.25
CA HIS A 8 -34.11 60.87 -38.57
C HIS A 8 -34.15 59.71 -37.57
N HIS A 9 -35.34 59.12 -37.46
CA HIS A 9 -35.58 57.79 -36.93
C HIS A 9 -34.96 56.71 -37.83
N PHE A 10 -34.11 55.87 -37.23
CA PHE A 10 -33.78 54.53 -37.73
C PHE A 10 -34.13 53.52 -36.63
N THR A 11 -35.05 52.62 -36.96
CA THR A 11 -35.36 51.41 -36.18
C THR A 11 -34.34 50.32 -36.51
N PRO A 12 -33.82 49.59 -35.52
CA PRO A 12 -33.36 48.23 -35.73
C PRO A 12 -34.13 47.21 -34.88
N LEU A 13 -34.21 46.01 -35.45
CA LEU A 13 -34.91 44.82 -34.99
C LEU A 13 -34.68 44.50 -33.51
N LYS A 14 -35.75 44.17 -32.79
CA LYS A 14 -35.71 43.53 -31.48
C LYS A 14 -35.21 42.10 -31.64
N SER A 15 -33.97 41.82 -31.24
CA SER A 15 -33.50 40.48 -30.94
C SER A 15 -34.16 39.98 -29.66
N LEU A 16 -34.87 38.85 -29.73
CA LEU A 16 -35.29 38.11 -28.55
C LEU A 16 -34.06 37.39 -27.97
N SER A 17 -33.52 37.93 -26.89
CA SER A 17 -32.56 37.22 -26.04
C SER A 17 -33.32 36.14 -25.25
N LEU A 18 -33.28 34.90 -25.72
CA LEU A 18 -33.67 33.74 -24.91
C LEU A 18 -32.63 33.62 -23.77
N GLY A 19 -33.00 34.06 -22.56
CA GLY A 19 -32.20 33.82 -21.37
C GLY A 19 -32.16 32.33 -21.07
N LEU A 20 -31.01 31.69 -21.30
CA LEU A 20 -30.71 30.38 -20.74
C LEU A 20 -30.61 30.54 -19.21
N PHE A 21 -31.63 30.10 -18.48
CA PHE A 21 -31.49 29.83 -17.05
C PHE A 21 -30.59 28.60 -16.89
N LEU A 22 -29.30 28.85 -16.63
CA LEU A 22 -28.40 27.86 -16.06
C LEU A 22 -28.90 27.57 -14.63
N LEU A 23 -29.68 26.50 -14.47
CA LEU A 23 -29.86 25.83 -13.18
C LEU A 23 -28.50 25.25 -12.79
N GLN A 24 -27.68 26.07 -12.12
CA GLN A 24 -26.58 25.56 -11.32
C GLN A 24 -27.20 24.70 -10.23
N ALA A 25 -27.04 23.39 -10.34
CA ALA A 25 -27.28 22.48 -9.23
C ALA A 25 -26.27 22.83 -8.14
N PHE A 26 -26.67 23.69 -7.20
CA PHE A 26 -25.99 23.82 -5.92
C PHE A 26 -26.19 22.49 -5.20
N THR A 27 -25.18 21.62 -5.21
CA THR A 27 -25.07 20.59 -4.19
C THR A 27 -25.00 21.33 -2.85
N PRO A 28 -25.94 21.12 -1.92
CA PRO A 28 -25.82 21.73 -0.61
C PRO A 28 -24.49 21.27 -0.03
N LEU A 29 -23.68 22.22 0.45
CA LEU A 29 -22.65 21.93 1.44
C LEU A 29 -23.39 21.25 2.59
N THR A 30 -23.35 19.92 2.63
CA THR A 30 -23.78 19.18 3.81
C THR A 30 -22.85 19.61 4.92
N LEU A 31 -23.32 20.52 5.77
CA LEU A 31 -22.70 20.79 7.06
C LEU A 31 -22.52 19.42 7.71
N ALA A 32 -21.26 19.04 7.98
CA ALA A 32 -20.97 17.83 8.73
C ALA A 32 -21.82 17.87 10.00
N ALA A 33 -22.59 16.81 10.25
CA ALA A 33 -23.30 16.68 11.51
C ALA A 33 -22.27 16.82 12.66
N PRO A 34 -22.61 17.53 13.74
CA PRO A 34 -21.68 17.70 14.86
C PRO A 34 -21.28 16.32 15.40
N PRO A 35 -20.05 16.18 15.94
CA PRO A 35 -19.58 14.93 16.53
C PRO A 35 -20.63 14.32 17.48
N ARG A 36 -20.89 13.02 17.33
CA ARG A 36 -21.78 12.27 18.23
C ARG A 36 -20.99 11.79 19.45
N GLU A 37 -21.59 11.83 20.63
CA GLU A 37 -21.01 11.17 21.82
C GLU A 37 -20.74 9.68 21.53
N PRO A 38 -19.58 9.13 21.93
CA PRO A 38 -19.28 7.74 21.67
C PRO A 38 -20.27 6.80 22.35
N ASP A 39 -20.75 5.79 21.62
CA ASP A 39 -21.63 4.75 22.19
C ASP A 39 -20.86 3.79 23.10
N GLN A 40 -19.54 3.68 22.90
CA GLN A 40 -18.69 2.81 23.69
C GLN A 40 -17.26 3.33 23.79
N SER A 41 -16.70 3.31 25.00
CA SER A 41 -15.26 3.45 25.24
C SER A 41 -14.59 2.08 25.35
N VAL A 42 -13.44 1.90 24.69
CA VAL A 42 -12.70 0.64 24.62
C VAL A 42 -11.25 0.84 25.04
N GLY A 43 -10.88 0.27 26.19
CA GLY A 43 -9.50 0.28 26.69
C GLY A 43 -8.61 -0.80 26.04
N CYS A 44 -7.40 -0.43 25.61
CA CYS A 44 -6.36 -1.36 25.15
C CYS A 44 -4.94 -0.89 25.51
N ASP A 45 -3.98 -1.81 25.47
CA ASP A 45 -2.56 -1.48 25.65
C ASP A 45 -1.96 -0.97 24.33
N ILE A 46 -2.42 -1.55 23.21
CA ILE A 46 -2.04 -1.18 21.85
C ILE A 46 -3.29 -1.13 20.97
N LEU A 47 -3.47 -0.03 20.25
CA LEU A 47 -4.43 0.10 19.15
C LEU A 47 -3.69 -0.09 17.82
N VAL A 48 -4.08 -1.09 17.04
CA VAL A 48 -3.59 -1.30 15.67
C VAL A 48 -4.69 -0.88 14.71
N VAL A 49 -4.39 0.10 13.86
CA VAL A 49 -5.31 0.64 12.85
C VAL A 49 -4.91 0.09 11.49
N GLY A 50 -5.72 -0.82 10.94
CA GLY A 50 -5.45 -1.55 9.71
C GLY A 50 -5.15 -3.03 9.98
N GLY A 51 -5.95 -3.93 9.40
CA GLY A 51 -5.88 -5.37 9.56
C GLY A 51 -5.07 -6.08 8.47
N GLY A 52 -4.29 -5.35 7.66
CA GLY A 52 -3.36 -5.89 6.67
C GLY A 52 -2.22 -6.72 7.28
N LEU A 53 -1.28 -7.20 6.46
CA LEU A 53 -0.18 -8.06 6.96
C LEU A 53 0.68 -7.37 8.02
N ALA A 54 0.95 -6.06 7.86
CA ALA A 54 1.66 -5.29 8.87
C ALA A 54 0.89 -5.20 10.20
N GLY A 55 -0.40 -4.88 10.14
CA GLY A 55 -1.24 -4.81 11.34
C GLY A 55 -1.41 -6.16 12.02
N ALA A 56 -1.61 -7.22 11.24
CA ALA A 56 -1.66 -8.59 11.74
C ALA A 56 -0.33 -9.02 12.40
N GLY A 57 0.81 -8.69 11.80
CA GLY A 57 2.13 -8.95 12.38
C GLY A 57 2.34 -8.23 13.71
N ALA A 58 1.92 -6.96 13.80
CA ALA A 58 1.97 -6.18 15.04
C ALA A 58 1.07 -6.77 16.14
N ALA A 59 -0.17 -7.09 15.79
CA ALA A 59 -1.13 -7.71 16.70
C ALA A 59 -0.63 -9.09 17.17
N TYR A 60 -0.12 -9.92 16.27
CA TYR A 60 0.38 -11.26 16.55
C TYR A 60 1.45 -11.24 17.67
N GLU A 61 2.48 -10.39 17.54
CA GLU A 61 3.55 -10.33 18.55
C GLU A 61 3.10 -9.66 19.85
N ALA A 62 2.29 -8.60 19.78
CA ALA A 62 1.74 -7.96 20.96
C ALA A 62 0.86 -8.92 21.79
N LEU A 63 0.06 -9.76 21.11
CA LEU A 63 -0.76 -10.81 21.74
C LEU A 63 0.12 -11.91 22.36
N LEU A 64 1.17 -12.36 21.68
CA LEU A 64 2.13 -13.31 22.23
C LEU A 64 2.84 -12.78 23.48
N LEU A 65 3.05 -11.47 23.55
CA LEU A 65 3.64 -10.77 24.70
C LEU A 65 2.59 -10.38 25.76
N GLY A 66 1.36 -10.90 25.68
CA GLY A 66 0.35 -10.80 26.71
C GLY A 66 -0.43 -9.49 26.76
N LYS A 67 -0.36 -8.66 25.70
CA LYS A 67 -1.08 -7.38 25.66
C LYS A 67 -2.53 -7.52 25.22
N THR A 68 -3.32 -6.52 25.59
CA THR A 68 -4.68 -6.26 25.11
C THR A 68 -4.58 -5.43 23.83
N VAL A 69 -4.90 -6.03 22.69
CA VAL A 69 -4.80 -5.40 21.37
C VAL A 69 -6.19 -5.11 20.84
N CYS A 70 -6.47 -3.83 20.54
CA CYS A 70 -7.59 -3.46 19.67
C CYS A 70 -7.11 -3.45 18.23
N LEU A 71 -7.75 -4.20 17.35
CA LEU A 71 -7.42 -4.25 15.93
C LEU A 71 -8.64 -3.79 15.12
N THR A 72 -8.49 -2.69 14.37
CA THR A 72 -9.53 -2.18 13.47
C THR A 72 -9.18 -2.48 12.02
N GLU A 73 -10.19 -2.70 11.20
CA GLU A 73 -10.04 -2.95 9.76
C GLU A 73 -11.26 -2.40 9.03
N ILE A 74 -11.05 -1.74 7.89
CA ILE A 74 -12.14 -1.16 7.09
C ILE A 74 -13.03 -2.25 6.48
N THR A 75 -12.47 -3.44 6.23
CA THR A 75 -13.21 -4.62 5.74
C THR A 75 -13.60 -5.57 6.88
N ASP A 76 -14.30 -6.66 6.54
CA ASP A 76 -14.59 -7.75 7.46
C ASP A 76 -13.44 -8.78 7.56
N TRP A 77 -12.36 -8.63 6.78
CA TRP A 77 -11.28 -9.62 6.69
C TRP A 77 -9.91 -9.05 7.08
N VAL A 78 -9.20 -9.72 7.98
CA VAL A 78 -7.74 -9.52 8.19
C VAL A 78 -6.93 -10.10 7.03
N GLY A 79 -5.74 -9.55 6.79
CA GLY A 79 -4.71 -10.05 5.87
C GLY A 79 -4.40 -9.12 4.70
N GLY A 80 -5.24 -8.11 4.42
CA GLY A 80 -4.99 -7.11 3.39
C GLY A 80 -4.72 -7.76 2.03
N GLN A 81 -3.48 -7.61 1.53
CA GLN A 81 -2.98 -8.20 0.29
C GLN A 81 -3.44 -9.66 0.09
N ILE A 82 -3.21 -10.55 1.07
CA ILE A 82 -3.50 -11.99 0.89
C ILE A 82 -4.99 -12.36 0.98
N SER A 83 -5.87 -11.42 1.31
CA SER A 83 -7.28 -11.69 1.60
C SER A 83 -8.21 -10.61 1.03
N SER A 84 -8.48 -9.52 1.77
CA SER A 84 -9.46 -8.50 1.40
C SER A 84 -9.12 -7.76 0.10
N GLN A 85 -7.84 -7.75 -0.28
CA GLN A 85 -7.36 -7.20 -1.56
C GLN A 85 -7.16 -8.26 -2.65
N GLY A 86 -7.25 -9.54 -2.28
CA GLY A 86 -7.27 -10.68 -3.20
C GLY A 86 -5.93 -11.06 -3.84
N THR A 87 -4.81 -10.41 -3.54
CA THR A 87 -3.46 -10.79 -3.99
C THR A 87 -2.87 -11.95 -3.19
N SER A 88 -3.58 -13.08 -3.16
CA SER A 88 -3.26 -14.30 -2.43
C SER A 88 -2.20 -15.21 -3.11
N ALA A 89 -1.26 -14.59 -3.83
CA ALA A 89 -0.02 -15.22 -4.28
C ALA A 89 1.14 -14.49 -3.61
N LEU A 90 1.93 -15.21 -2.82
CA LEU A 90 2.99 -14.60 -2.01
C LEU A 90 4.16 -14.17 -2.90
N ASP A 91 4.43 -12.87 -2.95
CA ASP A 91 5.53 -12.31 -3.72
C ASP A 91 6.82 -12.42 -2.90
N GLU A 92 7.66 -13.39 -3.27
CA GLU A 92 8.82 -13.80 -2.49
C GLU A 92 10.06 -13.95 -3.37
N ARG A 93 11.18 -13.37 -2.92
CA ARG A 93 12.44 -13.62 -3.58
C ARG A 93 12.82 -15.10 -3.46
N ARG A 94 13.29 -15.68 -4.57
CA ARG A 94 13.71 -17.08 -4.67
C ARG A 94 14.66 -17.49 -3.54
N THR A 95 15.70 -16.72 -3.28
CA THR A 95 16.72 -17.04 -2.27
C THR A 95 16.19 -17.01 -0.83
N GLN A 96 15.32 -16.06 -0.48
CA GLN A 96 14.64 -16.08 0.82
C GLN A 96 13.70 -17.29 0.95
N ARG A 97 12.98 -17.62 -0.12
CA ARG A 97 12.10 -18.79 -0.18
C ARG A 97 12.84 -20.11 0.00
N GLU A 98 13.94 -20.30 -0.71
CA GLU A 98 14.76 -21.52 -0.62
C GLU A 98 15.37 -21.70 0.78
N LYS A 99 15.82 -20.61 1.40
CA LYS A 99 16.40 -20.63 2.75
C LYS A 99 15.38 -20.53 3.88
N LEU A 100 14.10 -20.33 3.56
CA LEU A 100 13.03 -20.01 4.52
C LEU A 100 13.40 -18.86 5.47
N PHE A 101 14.11 -17.84 4.95
CA PHE A 101 14.62 -16.74 5.75
C PHE A 101 13.60 -15.59 5.82
N PHE A 102 12.58 -15.79 6.65
CA PHE A 102 11.45 -14.89 6.87
C PHE A 102 11.10 -14.80 8.37
N PRO A 103 10.26 -13.84 8.78
CA PRO A 103 9.73 -13.80 10.13
C PRO A 103 8.98 -15.10 10.50
N LYS A 104 9.13 -15.57 11.73
CA LYS A 104 8.52 -16.81 12.22
C LYS A 104 7.00 -16.86 12.06
N GLY A 105 6.29 -15.77 12.37
CA GLY A 105 4.84 -15.69 12.19
C GLY A 105 4.41 -15.83 10.73
N TYR A 106 5.18 -15.28 9.80
CA TYR A 106 4.96 -15.44 8.36
C TYR A 106 5.21 -16.90 7.91
N LEU A 107 6.26 -17.55 8.42
CA LEU A 107 6.50 -18.98 8.19
C LEU A 107 5.39 -19.87 8.75
N GLU A 108 4.85 -19.52 9.91
CA GLU A 108 3.70 -20.22 10.50
C GLU A 108 2.47 -20.10 9.58
N PHE A 109 2.18 -18.91 9.06
CA PHE A 109 1.08 -18.70 8.11
C PHE A 109 1.23 -19.57 6.85
N ARG A 110 2.43 -19.61 6.26
CA ARG A 110 2.76 -20.49 5.12
C ARG A 110 2.52 -21.96 5.43
N GLU A 111 2.85 -22.39 6.63
CA GLU A 111 2.63 -23.76 7.07
C GLU A 111 1.15 -24.06 7.31
N ARG A 112 0.37 -23.08 7.80
CA ARG A 112 -1.09 -23.20 7.89
C ARG A 112 -1.74 -23.39 6.52
N ILE A 113 -1.30 -22.65 5.49
CA ILE A 113 -1.74 -22.86 4.10
C ILE A 113 -1.43 -24.29 3.66
N ARG A 114 -0.17 -24.73 3.84
CA ARG A 114 0.25 -26.10 3.48
C ARG A 114 -0.61 -27.17 4.16
N LYS A 115 -0.91 -27.00 5.45
CA LYS A 115 -1.75 -27.94 6.20
C LYS A 115 -3.19 -27.93 5.72
N HIS A 116 -3.72 -26.76 5.38
CA HIS A 116 -5.10 -26.61 4.91
C HIS A 116 -5.33 -27.32 3.57
N TYR A 117 -4.44 -27.13 2.59
CA TYR A 117 -4.60 -27.71 1.24
C TYR A 117 -3.80 -29.00 1.01
N GLY A 118 -2.98 -29.44 1.96
CA GLY A 118 -2.00 -30.52 1.77
C GLY A 118 -0.75 -30.10 0.96
N LYS A 119 -0.78 -28.96 0.28
CA LYS A 119 0.32 -28.33 -0.46
C LYS A 119 0.29 -26.81 -0.31
N ARG A 120 1.41 -26.12 -0.60
CA ARG A 120 1.50 -24.64 -0.49
C ARG A 120 0.87 -23.90 -1.67
N ASN A 121 0.89 -24.53 -2.85
CA ASN A 121 0.41 -23.94 -4.10
C ASN A 121 -0.75 -24.79 -4.66
N PRO A 122 -1.93 -24.80 -4.03
CA PRO A 122 -3.09 -25.57 -4.52
C PRO A 122 -3.41 -25.36 -5.99
N GLY A 123 -3.25 -24.14 -6.51
CA GLY A 123 -3.49 -23.83 -7.92
C GLY A 123 -2.29 -23.95 -8.86
N GLU A 124 -1.10 -24.36 -8.40
CA GLU A 124 0.10 -24.44 -9.25
C GLU A 124 0.33 -23.18 -10.12
N CYS A 125 0.13 -21.99 -9.52
CA CYS A 125 0.44 -20.74 -10.20
C CYS A 125 1.94 -20.65 -10.48
N TRP A 126 2.34 -20.01 -11.58
CA TRP A 126 3.76 -19.94 -11.94
C TRP A 126 4.51 -18.76 -11.30
N VAL A 127 3.82 -17.74 -10.80
CA VAL A 127 4.47 -16.56 -10.19
C VAL A 127 5.00 -16.80 -8.78
N SER A 128 4.38 -17.71 -8.03
CA SER A 128 4.64 -17.88 -6.61
C SER A 128 4.76 -19.36 -6.21
N GLY A 129 5.52 -19.62 -5.16
CA GLY A 129 5.53 -20.92 -4.50
C GLY A 129 4.33 -21.16 -3.57
N SER A 130 3.40 -20.19 -3.47
CA SER A 130 2.22 -20.25 -2.61
C SER A 130 1.10 -19.36 -3.15
N CYS A 131 0.13 -19.97 -3.83
CA CYS A 131 -1.12 -19.33 -4.26
C CYS A 131 -2.31 -20.06 -3.65
N PHE A 132 -3.28 -19.33 -3.09
CA PHE A 132 -4.41 -19.92 -2.35
C PHE A 132 -5.66 -19.04 -2.45
N LEU A 133 -6.82 -19.52 -1.98
CA LEU A 133 -8.05 -18.72 -1.98
C LEU A 133 -7.96 -17.57 -0.96
N PRO A 134 -8.27 -16.32 -1.33
CA PRO A 134 -8.19 -15.16 -0.43
C PRO A 134 -9.00 -15.32 0.87
N PHE A 135 -10.19 -15.93 0.78
CA PHE A 135 -11.02 -16.23 1.95
C PHE A 135 -10.33 -17.14 2.97
N ASP A 136 -9.62 -18.17 2.51
CA ASP A 136 -8.86 -19.05 3.39
C ASP A 136 -7.64 -18.33 3.97
N GLY A 137 -7.02 -17.42 3.19
CA GLY A 137 -6.00 -16.50 3.69
C GLY A 137 -6.46 -15.72 4.91
N HIS A 138 -7.65 -15.13 4.85
CA HIS A 138 -8.28 -14.46 6.00
C HIS A 138 -8.48 -15.41 7.19
N LYS A 139 -9.15 -16.56 6.97
CA LYS A 139 -9.48 -17.51 8.05
C LYS A 139 -8.24 -18.01 8.77
N LEU A 140 -7.23 -18.47 8.02
CA LEU A 140 -6.01 -19.04 8.57
C LEU A 140 -5.21 -18.02 9.36
N LEU A 141 -5.16 -16.77 8.88
CA LEU A 141 -4.51 -15.68 9.60
C LEU A 141 -5.29 -15.28 10.85
N PHE A 142 -6.61 -15.18 10.78
CA PHE A 142 -7.43 -14.84 11.95
C PHE A 142 -7.28 -15.90 13.06
N GLN A 143 -7.32 -17.19 12.69
CA GLN A 143 -7.03 -18.29 13.60
C GLN A 143 -5.63 -18.18 14.22
N GLN A 144 -4.62 -17.76 13.44
CA GLN A 144 -3.28 -17.52 13.96
C GLN A 144 -3.25 -16.41 15.01
N LEU A 145 -4.03 -15.34 14.85
CA LEU A 145 -4.15 -14.28 15.86
C LEU A 145 -4.86 -14.79 17.13
N GLU A 146 -5.92 -15.59 16.99
CA GLU A 146 -6.60 -16.21 18.13
C GLU A 146 -5.68 -17.16 18.91
N ASP A 147 -4.88 -17.96 18.19
CA ASP A 147 -3.90 -18.86 18.80
C ASP A 147 -2.78 -18.09 19.50
N ALA A 148 -2.32 -16.98 18.92
CA ALA A 148 -1.36 -16.07 19.54
C ALA A 148 -1.90 -15.47 20.83
N ALA A 149 -3.16 -14.99 20.83
CA ALA A 149 -3.83 -14.46 22.02
C ALA A 149 -3.89 -15.52 23.13
N LYS A 150 -4.33 -16.74 22.82
CA LYS A 150 -4.38 -17.85 23.78
C LYS A 150 -3.00 -18.19 24.34
N LYS A 151 -2.00 -18.32 23.45
CA LYS A 151 -0.63 -18.72 23.82
C LYS A 151 0.08 -17.67 24.68
N GLY A 152 -0.02 -16.40 24.31
CA GLY A 152 0.59 -15.29 25.04
C GLY A 152 -0.20 -14.83 26.26
N LYS A 153 -1.42 -15.36 26.45
CA LYS A 153 -2.41 -14.83 27.40
C LYS A 153 -2.75 -13.35 27.13
N GLY A 154 -2.62 -12.94 25.87
CA GLY A 154 -3.08 -11.65 25.37
C GLY A 154 -4.58 -11.64 25.14
N THR A 155 -5.13 -10.48 24.83
CA THR A 155 -6.55 -10.32 24.51
C THR A 155 -6.70 -9.60 23.18
N LEU A 156 -7.25 -10.29 22.18
CA LEU A 156 -7.62 -9.67 20.91
C LEU A 156 -9.03 -9.09 21.01
N LYS A 157 -9.17 -7.80 20.74
CA LYS A 157 -10.45 -7.11 20.53
C LYS A 157 -10.53 -6.73 19.06
N TRP A 158 -11.33 -7.48 18.30
CA TRP A 158 -11.46 -7.34 16.85
C TRP A 158 -12.62 -6.40 16.48
N PHE A 159 -12.34 -5.42 15.64
CA PHE A 159 -13.29 -4.41 15.16
C PHE A 159 -13.30 -4.39 13.62
N PRO A 160 -14.00 -5.34 12.98
CA PRO A 160 -14.18 -5.32 11.53
C PRO A 160 -15.05 -4.14 11.11
N SER A 161 -15.00 -3.77 9.83
CA SER A 161 -15.83 -2.72 9.24
C SER A 161 -15.79 -1.43 10.05
N THR A 162 -14.58 -1.02 10.43
CA THR A 162 -14.32 0.10 11.35
C THR A 162 -13.28 1.03 10.75
N VAL A 163 -13.67 2.29 10.55
CA VAL A 163 -12.79 3.36 10.06
C VAL A 163 -12.43 4.31 11.18
N VAL A 164 -11.20 4.84 11.18
CA VAL A 164 -10.83 5.91 12.13
C VAL A 164 -11.35 7.24 11.61
N LYS A 165 -11.83 8.08 12.54
CA LYS A 165 -12.50 9.34 12.23
C LYS A 165 -11.81 10.56 12.83
N GLU A 166 -11.40 10.49 14.10
CA GLU A 166 -10.75 11.62 14.80
C GLU A 166 -9.68 11.14 15.77
N LEU A 167 -8.71 12.01 16.04
CA LEU A 167 -7.64 11.80 17.01
C LEU A 167 -7.69 12.92 18.04
N ASN A 168 -7.66 12.56 19.32
CA ASN A 168 -7.34 13.52 20.36
C ASN A 168 -5.85 13.47 20.63
N ILE A 169 -5.15 14.58 20.37
CA ILE A 169 -3.70 14.69 20.47
C ILE A 169 -3.37 15.81 21.47
N GLU A 170 -2.65 15.47 22.53
CA GLU A 170 -2.33 16.39 23.62
C GLU A 170 -0.82 16.42 23.89
N THR A 171 -0.31 17.57 24.34
CA THR A 171 1.04 17.67 24.90
C THR A 171 0.97 17.32 26.38
N LEU A 172 1.49 16.16 26.75
CA LEU A 172 1.46 15.68 28.13
C LEU A 172 2.72 16.14 28.89
N PRO A 173 2.60 16.94 29.97
CA PRO A 173 3.76 17.41 30.73
C PRO A 173 4.60 16.27 31.28
N ASN A 174 5.93 16.37 31.17
CA ASN A 174 6.91 15.38 31.67
C ASN A 174 6.77 13.97 31.06
N ARG A 175 6.15 13.83 29.88
CA ARG A 175 5.90 12.56 29.19
C ARG A 175 6.48 12.51 27.77
N GLY A 176 7.66 13.10 27.58
CA GLY A 176 8.37 13.09 26.30
C GLY A 176 8.66 14.47 25.74
N THR A 177 8.89 14.51 24.43
CA THR A 177 9.31 15.72 23.69
C THR A 177 8.21 16.28 22.80
N GLY A 178 7.14 15.52 22.54
CA GLY A 178 6.08 15.84 21.59
C GLY A 178 4.68 15.59 22.11
N GLN A 179 3.74 15.57 21.16
CA GLN A 179 2.34 15.31 21.44
C GLN A 179 2.08 13.79 21.51
N GLN A 180 1.03 13.38 22.20
CA GLN A 180 0.58 11.99 22.27
C GLN A 180 -0.89 11.87 21.91
N ILE A 181 -1.24 10.78 21.25
CA ILE A 181 -2.64 10.40 21.01
C ILE A 181 -3.19 9.89 22.34
N THR A 182 -4.17 10.60 22.91
CA THR A 182 -4.82 10.24 24.19
C THR A 182 -6.11 9.46 23.97
N SER A 183 -6.76 9.64 22.82
CA SER A 183 -7.88 8.81 22.37
C SER A 183 -8.06 8.83 20.86
N VAL A 184 -8.72 7.80 20.32
CA VAL A 184 -9.08 7.70 18.89
C VAL A 184 -10.57 7.47 18.78
N ILE A 185 -11.25 8.27 17.96
CA ILE A 185 -12.64 8.04 17.59
C ILE A 185 -12.67 7.24 16.28
N ALA A 186 -13.47 6.18 16.28
CA ALA A 186 -13.71 5.35 15.11
C ALA A 186 -15.19 5.09 14.91
N ILE A 187 -15.56 4.77 13.67
CA ILE A 187 -16.93 4.47 13.26
C ILE A 187 -16.96 3.02 12.81
N GLN A 188 -17.60 2.16 13.60
CA GLN A 188 -17.94 0.82 13.19
C GLN A 188 -19.31 0.84 12.52
N HIS A 189 -19.44 0.22 11.35
CA HIS A 189 -20.69 0.19 10.60
C HIS A 189 -21.16 -1.25 10.36
N SER A 190 -22.48 -1.41 10.29
CA SER A 190 -23.17 -2.68 10.03
C SER A 190 -24.38 -2.43 9.14
N PRO A 191 -24.89 -3.44 8.39
CA PRO A 191 -26.07 -3.26 7.56
C PRO A 191 -27.25 -2.82 8.42
N ALA A 192 -27.93 -1.75 8.00
CA ALA A 192 -29.18 -1.34 8.62
C ALA A 192 -30.25 -2.44 8.47
N LYS A 193 -31.24 -2.44 9.36
CA LYS A 193 -32.30 -3.46 9.31
C LYS A 193 -33.00 -3.48 7.94
N GLY A 194 -33.01 -4.65 7.30
CA GLY A 194 -33.68 -4.86 6.01
C GLY A 194 -32.85 -4.47 4.79
N THR A 195 -31.57 -4.14 4.95
CA THR A 195 -30.66 -3.84 3.83
C THR A 195 -29.77 -5.05 3.49
N PRO A 196 -29.17 -5.07 2.28
CA PRO A 196 -28.22 -6.13 1.89
C PRO A 196 -26.96 -6.17 2.78
N PRO A 197 -26.23 -7.30 2.81
CA PRO A 197 -24.96 -7.42 3.53
C PRO A 197 -23.91 -6.38 3.10
N LEU A 198 -22.92 -6.08 3.97
CA LEU A 198 -21.91 -5.03 3.75
C LEU A 198 -21.15 -5.13 2.42
N ASN A 199 -20.94 -6.35 1.93
CA ASN A 199 -20.15 -6.65 0.74
C ASN A 199 -21.02 -6.83 -0.52
N THR A 200 -22.20 -6.20 -0.54
CA THR A 200 -23.11 -6.20 -1.70
C THR A 200 -22.75 -5.11 -2.71
N GLU A 201 -22.62 -3.87 -2.22
CA GLU A 201 -22.27 -2.70 -3.02
C GLU A 201 -20.75 -2.53 -3.13
N PHE A 202 -20.31 -1.88 -4.21
CA PHE A 202 -18.92 -1.53 -4.39
C PHE A 202 -18.43 -0.58 -3.30
N LEU A 203 -17.12 -0.58 -3.03
CA LEU A 203 -16.53 0.30 -2.01
C LEU A 203 -16.75 1.77 -2.37
N SER A 204 -16.58 2.15 -3.64
CA SER A 204 -16.80 3.53 -4.10
C SER A 204 -18.21 4.05 -3.77
N GLN A 205 -19.23 3.19 -3.78
CA GLN A 205 -20.62 3.59 -3.53
C GLN A 205 -20.91 3.87 -2.05
N LYS A 206 -20.11 3.29 -1.15
CA LYS A 206 -20.30 3.38 0.30
C LYS A 206 -19.21 4.17 1.02
N MET A 207 -18.08 4.46 0.37
CA MET A 207 -16.88 5.06 0.98
C MET A 207 -17.21 6.32 1.77
N GLU A 208 -17.98 7.25 1.23
CA GLU A 208 -18.32 8.47 1.98
C GLU A 208 -19.26 8.19 3.15
N ASP A 209 -20.21 7.27 2.99
CA ASP A 209 -21.19 6.97 4.02
C ASP A 209 -20.51 6.37 5.26
N ILE A 210 -19.56 5.44 5.09
CA ILE A 210 -18.91 4.77 6.23
C ILE A 210 -18.10 5.72 7.15
N TYR A 211 -17.69 6.91 6.67
CA TYR A 211 -17.01 7.94 7.47
C TYR A 211 -17.94 9.00 8.08
N ARG A 212 -19.26 8.93 7.83
CA ARG A 212 -20.24 9.85 8.44
C ARG A 212 -20.69 9.34 9.81
N TYR A 213 -20.88 10.26 10.75
CA TYR A 213 -21.28 9.94 12.13
C TYR A 213 -22.69 9.36 12.23
N GLU A 214 -23.61 9.90 11.44
CA GLU A 214 -25.02 9.56 11.45
C GLU A 214 -25.29 8.18 10.83
N ASN A 215 -26.24 7.44 11.40
CA ASN A 215 -26.82 6.29 10.71
C ASN A 215 -27.36 6.73 9.35
N SER A 216 -27.32 5.83 8.37
CA SER A 216 -27.82 6.07 7.03
C SER A 216 -28.88 5.03 6.65
N PRO A 217 -29.59 5.22 5.52
CA PRO A 217 -30.44 4.17 4.98
C PRO A 217 -29.71 2.85 4.70
N ARG A 218 -28.37 2.88 4.58
CA ARG A 218 -27.54 1.69 4.35
C ARG A 218 -27.04 1.07 5.64
N PHE A 219 -26.58 1.91 6.58
CA PHE A 219 -25.78 1.45 7.71
C PHE A 219 -26.27 1.96 9.07
N ASP A 220 -26.33 1.04 10.02
CA ASP A 220 -26.32 1.36 11.45
C ASP A 220 -24.86 1.54 11.88
N LYS A 221 -24.60 2.66 12.57
CA LYS A 221 -23.25 3.08 12.94
C LYS A 221 -23.09 3.17 14.45
N LYS A 222 -21.92 2.72 14.92
CA LYS A 222 -21.49 2.75 16.30
C LYS A 222 -20.19 3.54 16.39
N ILE A 223 -20.21 4.59 17.21
CA ILE A 223 -19.08 5.46 17.48
C ILE A 223 -18.30 4.89 18.65
N LEU A 224 -17.07 4.51 18.39
CA LEU A 224 -16.15 3.92 19.35
C LEU A 224 -15.11 4.96 19.76
N ARG A 225 -14.82 5.03 21.06
CA ARG A 225 -13.68 5.78 21.59
C ARG A 225 -12.64 4.79 22.13
N PHE A 226 -11.52 4.66 21.44
CA PHE A 226 -10.38 3.91 21.94
C PHE A 226 -9.55 4.77 22.90
N VAL A 227 -9.17 4.18 24.03
CA VAL A 227 -8.40 4.81 25.11
C VAL A 227 -7.37 3.85 25.67
N PRO A 228 -6.33 4.33 26.38
CA PRO A 228 -5.46 3.45 27.15
C PRO A 228 -6.25 2.61 28.16
N LYS A 229 -5.89 1.33 28.30
CA LYS A 229 -6.51 0.42 29.27
C LYS A 229 -6.28 0.84 30.72
N SER A 230 -5.12 1.45 30.99
CA SER A 230 -4.74 1.98 32.29
C SER A 230 -3.83 3.19 32.09
N SER A 231 -3.93 4.18 32.97
CA SER A 231 -2.99 5.30 33.03
C SER A 231 -2.20 5.23 34.33
N GLN A 232 -0.89 5.46 34.26
CA GLN A 232 0.01 5.40 35.41
C GLN A 232 0.75 6.74 35.56
N PRO A 233 0.78 7.38 36.75
CA PRO A 233 1.32 8.74 36.92
C PRO A 233 2.76 8.95 36.40
N ASN A 234 3.60 7.91 36.46
CA ASN A 234 5.03 7.97 36.12
C ASN A 234 5.39 7.30 34.77
N GLN A 235 4.39 6.94 33.97
CA GLN A 235 4.63 6.34 32.67
C GLN A 235 4.75 7.40 31.58
N LEU A 236 5.73 7.27 30.69
CA LEU A 236 5.93 8.18 29.58
C LEU A 236 4.79 8.07 28.55
N ALA A 237 4.26 6.88 28.31
CA ALA A 237 3.08 6.67 27.46
C ALA A 237 2.20 5.57 28.06
N ASP A 238 0.89 5.80 28.13
CA ASP A 238 -0.07 4.87 28.73
C ASP A 238 -0.47 3.73 27.75
N TRP A 239 -0.23 3.92 26.46
CA TRP A 239 -0.55 3.01 25.35
C TRP A 239 0.17 3.46 24.08
N TYR A 240 0.14 2.63 23.04
CA TYR A 240 0.63 2.98 21.71
C TYR A 240 -0.44 2.79 20.63
N VAL A 241 -0.39 3.66 19.63
CA VAL A 241 -1.15 3.52 18.38
C VAL A 241 -0.19 3.06 17.28
N ILE A 242 -0.57 2.04 16.54
CA ILE A 242 0.16 1.54 15.37
C ILE A 242 -0.69 1.79 14.13
N GLU A 243 -0.18 2.65 13.25
CA GLU A 243 -0.74 2.91 11.93
C GLU A 243 -0.24 1.84 10.95
N ALA A 244 -1.16 1.01 10.47
CA ALA A 244 -0.91 -0.10 9.56
C ALA A 244 -1.98 -0.20 8.46
N THR A 245 -2.72 0.88 8.20
CA THR A 245 -3.65 0.99 7.08
C THR A 245 -2.87 1.02 5.76
N GLU A 246 -3.56 0.68 4.69
CA GLU A 246 -2.95 0.56 3.35
C GLU A 246 -2.52 1.89 2.75
N THR A 247 -3.01 3.02 3.28
CA THR A 247 -2.76 4.37 2.72
C THR A 247 -2.25 5.38 3.74
N GLY A 248 -2.03 4.97 5.00
CA GLY A 248 -1.57 5.83 6.07
C GLY A 248 -2.65 6.82 6.52
N GLU A 249 -3.81 6.34 6.95
CA GLU A 249 -4.93 7.19 7.35
C GLU A 249 -4.59 8.08 8.55
N ILE A 250 -4.02 7.54 9.63
CA ILE A 250 -3.57 8.31 10.80
C ILE A 250 -2.52 9.35 10.41
N ILE A 251 -1.68 9.06 9.42
CA ILE A 251 -0.68 10.01 8.90
C ILE A 251 -1.38 11.23 8.29
N GLY A 252 -2.37 11.01 7.41
CA GLY A 252 -3.16 12.08 6.83
C GLY A 252 -4.00 12.83 7.87
N LEU A 253 -4.67 12.08 8.75
CA LEU A 253 -5.56 12.61 9.79
C LEU A 253 -4.84 13.46 10.84
N SER A 254 -3.59 13.11 11.19
CA SER A 254 -2.79 13.86 12.17
C SER A 254 -1.94 14.98 11.56
N ASP A 255 -1.94 15.13 10.23
CA ASP A 255 -1.13 16.10 9.49
C ASP A 255 0.36 16.11 9.94
N ILE A 256 0.89 14.92 10.22
CA ILE A 256 2.34 14.75 10.42
C ILE A 256 3.05 14.81 9.06
N PRO A 257 4.33 15.21 9.00
CA PRO A 257 5.06 15.30 7.73
C PRO A 257 5.16 13.96 7.01
N TYR A 258 4.76 13.94 5.73
CA TYR A 258 4.84 12.77 4.85
C TYR A 258 5.17 13.17 3.42
N ARG A 259 5.55 12.18 2.61
CA ARG A 259 5.69 12.25 1.15
C ARG A 259 4.63 11.39 0.47
N LEU A 260 4.30 11.75 -0.75
CA LEU A 260 3.35 11.05 -1.61
C LEU A 260 3.83 11.15 -3.05
N GLY A 261 3.60 10.10 -3.85
CA GLY A 261 3.97 10.06 -5.26
C GLY A 261 5.48 10.08 -5.49
N VAL A 262 5.91 10.55 -6.65
CA VAL A 262 7.32 10.57 -7.06
C VAL A 262 8.11 11.57 -6.21
N ASP A 263 9.20 11.10 -5.61
CA ASP A 263 10.15 11.94 -4.87
C ASP A 263 10.99 12.83 -5.79
N LYS A 264 11.50 13.94 -5.27
CA LYS A 264 12.41 14.83 -6.01
C LYS A 264 13.73 14.12 -6.36
N ARG A 265 14.16 14.22 -7.62
CA ARG A 265 15.50 13.78 -8.06
C ARG A 265 16.58 14.48 -7.25
N SER A 266 17.50 13.66 -6.75
CA SER A 266 18.64 14.09 -5.94
C SER A 266 19.72 13.02 -5.97
N TYR A 267 20.85 13.26 -5.30
CA TYR A 267 21.87 12.22 -5.12
C TYR A 267 21.39 11.01 -4.28
N LEU A 268 20.25 11.11 -3.57
CA LEU A 268 19.63 10.01 -2.81
C LEU A 268 18.58 9.24 -3.62
N GLU A 269 17.91 9.94 -4.55
CA GLU A 269 16.92 9.41 -5.49
C GLU A 269 17.35 9.71 -6.94
N PRO A 270 18.52 9.22 -7.37
CA PRO A 270 19.12 9.64 -8.63
C PRO A 270 18.34 9.16 -9.86
N SER A 271 17.54 8.09 -9.74
CA SER A 271 16.70 7.57 -10.82
C SER A 271 15.30 8.17 -10.86
N SER A 272 14.96 9.10 -9.97
CA SER A 272 13.62 9.69 -9.94
C SER A 272 13.24 10.32 -11.29
N SER A 273 12.00 10.07 -11.72
CA SER A 273 11.42 10.62 -12.94
C SER A 273 11.13 12.13 -12.84
N SER A 274 11.12 12.72 -11.64
CA SER A 274 10.76 14.13 -11.43
C SER A 274 11.87 14.96 -10.79
N VAL A 275 12.21 16.09 -11.41
CA VAL A 275 13.19 17.07 -10.88
C VAL A 275 12.68 17.80 -9.64
N THR A 276 11.36 17.90 -9.47
CA THR A 276 10.70 18.63 -8.36
C THR A 276 9.90 17.74 -7.42
N GLY A 277 9.72 16.46 -7.77
CA GLY A 277 8.72 15.58 -7.18
C GLY A 277 7.37 15.70 -7.90
N ASP A 278 6.49 14.71 -7.73
CA ASP A 278 5.12 14.73 -8.25
C ASP A 278 4.18 13.92 -7.33
N PRO A 279 3.40 14.59 -6.47
CA PRO A 279 2.53 13.92 -5.51
C PRO A 279 1.27 13.29 -6.13
N TYR A 280 0.98 13.54 -7.41
CA TYR A 280 -0.19 12.97 -8.09
C TYR A 280 0.13 11.63 -8.76
N CYS A 281 1.40 11.36 -9.03
CA CYS A 281 1.87 10.13 -9.63
C CYS A 281 2.22 9.11 -8.54
N THR A 282 1.19 8.44 -8.01
CA THR A 282 1.36 7.23 -7.21
C THR A 282 1.39 6.00 -8.11
N GLN A 283 1.95 4.89 -7.62
CA GLN A 283 1.84 3.61 -8.31
C GLN A 283 0.38 3.16 -8.46
N GLY A 284 0.12 2.37 -9.51
CA GLY A 284 -1.20 1.80 -9.80
C GLY A 284 -1.77 0.96 -8.66
N PHE A 285 -3.09 0.97 -8.53
CA PHE A 285 -3.83 0.07 -7.65
C PHE A 285 -4.73 -0.86 -8.46
N THR A 286 -5.18 -1.95 -7.86
CA THR A 286 -5.86 -3.04 -8.57
C THR A 286 -7.05 -3.52 -7.80
N TYR A 287 -8.24 -3.52 -8.40
CA TYR A 287 -9.30 -4.40 -7.93
C TYR A 287 -9.08 -5.79 -8.54
N THR A 288 -8.80 -6.76 -7.69
CA THR A 288 -8.66 -8.14 -8.13
C THR A 288 -10.04 -8.78 -8.24
N PHE A 289 -10.15 -9.81 -9.07
CA PHE A 289 -11.34 -10.64 -9.18
C PHE A 289 -10.93 -12.06 -9.50
N ALA A 290 -11.86 -13.01 -9.34
CA ALA A 290 -11.63 -14.39 -9.69
C ALA A 290 -12.47 -14.79 -10.92
N MET A 291 -11.91 -15.68 -11.71
CA MET A 291 -12.58 -16.33 -12.84
C MET A 291 -12.29 -17.83 -12.80
N GLU A 292 -13.18 -18.62 -13.39
CA GLU A 292 -13.08 -20.08 -13.42
C GLU A 292 -13.11 -20.61 -14.85
N GLU A 293 -12.23 -21.55 -15.14
CA GLU A 293 -12.24 -22.31 -16.39
C GLU A 293 -13.42 -23.29 -16.40
N THR A 294 -14.18 -23.32 -17.48
CA THR A 294 -15.42 -24.08 -17.61
C THR A 294 -15.32 -25.09 -18.75
N GLU A 295 -16.01 -26.22 -18.62
CA GLU A 295 -16.00 -27.26 -19.65
C GLU A 295 -16.64 -26.78 -20.97
N LYS A 296 -17.64 -25.90 -20.88
CA LYS A 296 -18.41 -25.40 -22.02
C LYS A 296 -18.26 -23.89 -22.14
N PRO A 297 -18.26 -23.34 -23.37
CA PRO A 297 -18.31 -21.90 -23.58
C PRO A 297 -19.44 -21.22 -22.79
N GLN A 298 -19.14 -20.05 -22.23
CA GLN A 298 -20.09 -19.19 -21.54
C GLN A 298 -20.50 -18.01 -22.42
N THR A 299 -21.62 -17.38 -22.07
CA THR A 299 -22.03 -16.09 -22.65
C THR A 299 -21.66 -14.98 -21.70
N HIS A 300 -21.02 -13.93 -22.21
CA HIS A 300 -20.57 -12.80 -21.40
C HIS A 300 -21.36 -11.56 -21.73
N GLU A 301 -21.98 -10.96 -20.71
CA GLU A 301 -22.58 -9.64 -20.87
C GLU A 301 -21.48 -8.59 -20.96
N LYS A 302 -21.52 -7.80 -22.03
CA LYS A 302 -20.58 -6.70 -22.24
C LYS A 302 -20.83 -5.59 -21.22
N PRO A 303 -19.84 -5.21 -20.39
CA PRO A 303 -20.01 -4.12 -19.44
C PRO A 303 -20.34 -2.80 -20.16
N VAL A 304 -21.26 -2.01 -19.59
CA VAL A 304 -21.72 -0.73 -20.17
C VAL A 304 -20.56 0.23 -20.46
N TYR A 305 -19.51 0.17 -19.66
CA TYR A 305 -18.32 1.01 -19.75
C TYR A 305 -17.15 0.34 -20.49
N TYR A 306 -17.32 -0.85 -21.08
CA TYR A 306 -16.23 -1.57 -21.75
C TYR A 306 -15.49 -0.74 -22.79
N GLU A 307 -16.22 -0.02 -23.66
CA GLU A 307 -15.61 0.78 -24.74
C GLU A 307 -14.73 1.93 -24.22
N ARG A 308 -14.94 2.37 -22.97
CA ARG A 308 -14.08 3.36 -22.34
C ARG A 308 -12.70 2.77 -22.08
N TYR A 309 -12.63 1.55 -21.56
CA TYR A 309 -11.40 0.93 -21.04
C TYR A 309 -10.70 0.01 -22.04
N ALA A 310 -11.41 -0.54 -23.02
CA ALA A 310 -10.84 -1.44 -24.03
C ALA A 310 -9.55 -0.91 -24.70
N PRO A 311 -9.40 0.40 -24.99
CA PRO A 311 -8.16 0.95 -25.56
C PRO A 311 -6.94 0.89 -24.64
N TYR A 312 -7.09 0.52 -23.37
CA TYR A 312 -5.99 0.38 -22.42
C TYR A 312 -5.40 -1.02 -22.40
N PHE A 313 -6.24 -2.06 -22.51
CA PHE A 313 -5.85 -3.41 -22.16
C PHE A 313 -4.87 -4.05 -23.14
N SER A 314 -3.94 -4.84 -22.60
CA SER A 314 -2.93 -5.53 -23.37
C SER A 314 -2.31 -6.70 -22.60
N TYR A 315 -1.82 -7.70 -23.34
CA TYR A 315 -0.87 -8.68 -22.84
C TYR A 315 0.52 -8.12 -22.53
N GLU A 316 0.75 -6.83 -22.79
CA GLU A 316 1.97 -6.04 -22.56
C GLU A 316 3.13 -6.39 -23.50
N LEU A 317 3.50 -7.67 -23.61
CA LEU A 317 4.64 -8.12 -24.40
C LEU A 317 4.25 -9.33 -25.27
N PRO A 318 4.84 -9.49 -26.48
CA PRO A 318 4.58 -10.66 -27.32
C PRO A 318 4.86 -12.00 -26.61
N ARG A 319 5.88 -12.04 -25.74
CA ARG A 319 6.23 -13.24 -24.95
C ARG A 319 5.23 -13.58 -23.84
N LEU A 320 4.29 -12.69 -23.55
CA LEU A 320 3.24 -12.86 -22.53
C LEU A 320 1.84 -12.96 -23.16
N ALA A 321 1.74 -12.83 -24.48
CA ALA A 321 0.49 -12.84 -25.24
C ALA A 321 -0.10 -14.24 -25.45
N ASP A 322 -0.37 -14.93 -24.34
CA ASP A 322 -1.04 -16.22 -24.31
C ASP A 322 -2.04 -16.23 -23.15
N PHE A 323 -3.28 -16.61 -23.45
CA PHE A 323 -4.35 -16.62 -22.44
C PHE A 323 -4.05 -17.57 -21.29
N ASP A 324 -3.61 -18.80 -21.60
CA ASP A 324 -3.34 -19.82 -20.58
C ASP A 324 -2.20 -19.37 -19.65
N LEU A 325 -1.19 -18.69 -20.19
CA LEU A 325 -0.12 -18.07 -19.41
C LEU A 325 -0.67 -17.02 -18.44
N VAL A 326 -1.52 -16.09 -18.91
CA VAL A 326 -2.11 -15.06 -18.04
C VAL A 326 -3.06 -15.68 -17.02
N PHE A 327 -3.90 -16.63 -17.43
CA PHE A 327 -4.79 -17.35 -16.53
C PHE A 327 -4.01 -18.08 -15.44
N THR A 328 -2.90 -18.73 -15.78
CA THR A 328 -2.11 -19.51 -14.82
C THR A 328 -1.12 -18.67 -14.01
N TYR A 329 -0.98 -17.38 -14.30
CA TYR A 329 -0.13 -16.46 -13.56
C TYR A 329 -0.42 -16.48 -12.07
N ARG A 330 -1.70 -16.37 -11.74
CA ARG A 330 -2.22 -16.39 -10.38
C ARG A 330 -3.42 -17.34 -10.27
N ARG A 331 -3.25 -18.57 -10.78
CA ARG A 331 -4.18 -19.68 -10.53
C ARG A 331 -4.13 -20.09 -9.05
N ILE A 332 -5.20 -19.78 -8.33
CA ILE A 332 -5.31 -19.94 -6.87
C ILE A 332 -5.89 -21.29 -6.45
N TRP A 333 -6.54 -21.99 -7.38
CA TRP A 333 -7.08 -23.33 -7.17
C TRP A 333 -7.06 -24.13 -8.47
N SER A 334 -6.80 -25.43 -8.33
CA SER A 334 -6.88 -26.38 -9.43
C SER A 334 -7.34 -27.75 -8.89
N PRO A 335 -8.43 -28.33 -9.41
CA PRO A 335 -8.91 -29.63 -8.96
C PRO A 335 -8.03 -30.78 -9.48
N GLN A 336 -7.31 -30.58 -10.58
CA GLN A 336 -6.45 -31.59 -11.19
C GLN A 336 -5.36 -30.93 -12.03
N LEU A 337 -4.25 -31.64 -12.25
CA LEU A 337 -3.13 -31.10 -13.02
C LEU A 337 -3.44 -31.07 -14.53
N GLY A 338 -3.24 -29.91 -15.16
CA GLY A 338 -3.30 -29.74 -16.61
C GLY A 338 -2.06 -30.28 -17.32
N LYS A 339 -2.05 -30.23 -18.66
CA LYS A 339 -0.89 -30.61 -19.47
C LYS A 339 0.16 -29.51 -19.42
N GLU A 340 1.44 -29.88 -19.44
CA GLU A 340 2.52 -28.91 -19.51
C GLU A 340 2.51 -28.17 -20.86
N LYS A 341 2.67 -26.85 -20.80
CA LYS A 341 2.78 -25.94 -21.95
C LYS A 341 3.90 -24.94 -21.69
N THR A 342 4.64 -24.60 -22.74
CA THR A 342 5.67 -23.56 -22.70
C THR A 342 5.32 -22.47 -23.69
N PHE A 343 5.28 -21.22 -23.22
CA PHE A 343 5.08 -20.04 -24.06
C PHE A 343 6.01 -18.92 -23.59
N GLY A 344 6.66 -18.23 -24.53
CA GLY A 344 7.51 -17.08 -24.21
C GLY A 344 8.65 -17.34 -23.22
N GLY A 345 9.10 -18.60 -23.11
CA GLY A 345 10.13 -19.03 -22.16
C GLY A 345 9.62 -19.36 -20.75
N ILE A 346 8.31 -19.38 -20.53
CA ILE A 346 7.67 -19.73 -19.26
C ILE A 346 6.97 -21.08 -19.44
N THR A 347 7.25 -22.02 -18.54
CA THR A 347 6.59 -23.32 -18.48
C THR A 347 5.53 -23.31 -17.38
N PHE A 348 4.32 -23.73 -17.71
CA PHE A 348 3.17 -23.82 -16.82
C PHE A 348 2.29 -25.00 -17.25
N THR A 349 1.23 -25.31 -16.50
CA THR A 349 0.25 -26.32 -16.93
C THR A 349 -1.02 -25.64 -17.39
N GLU A 350 -1.56 -26.04 -18.54
CA GLU A 350 -2.79 -25.52 -19.12
C GLU A 350 -3.96 -25.49 -18.12
N PRO A 351 -4.86 -24.51 -18.22
CA PRO A 351 -6.11 -24.49 -17.48
C PRO A 351 -6.94 -25.74 -17.72
N VAL A 352 -7.61 -26.23 -16.69
CA VAL A 352 -8.59 -27.32 -16.77
C VAL A 352 -9.91 -26.89 -16.15
N PRO A 353 -11.07 -27.47 -16.56
CA PRO A 353 -12.35 -27.12 -15.96
C PRO A 353 -12.34 -27.21 -14.43
N GLY A 354 -12.82 -26.15 -13.77
CA GLY A 354 -12.81 -25.98 -12.31
C GLY A 354 -11.56 -25.30 -11.75
N ASP A 355 -10.55 -25.01 -12.57
CA ASP A 355 -9.45 -24.13 -12.18
C ASP A 355 -9.99 -22.74 -11.86
N ILE A 356 -9.47 -22.11 -10.80
CA ILE A 356 -9.82 -20.74 -10.44
C ILE A 356 -8.57 -19.87 -10.50
N SER A 357 -8.66 -18.80 -11.26
CA SER A 357 -7.62 -17.80 -11.42
C SER A 357 -8.04 -16.45 -10.85
N MET A 358 -7.14 -15.83 -10.07
CA MET A 358 -7.28 -14.45 -9.63
C MET A 358 -6.51 -13.53 -10.58
N GLN A 359 -7.14 -12.45 -11.02
CA GLN A 359 -6.55 -11.52 -11.98
C GLN A 359 -5.88 -10.32 -11.30
N ASN A 360 -4.62 -10.08 -11.66
CA ASN A 360 -3.81 -8.91 -11.32
C ASN A 360 -2.74 -8.74 -12.41
N TRP A 361 -2.96 -7.84 -13.36
CA TRP A 361 -2.12 -7.67 -14.55
C TRP A 361 -1.89 -6.19 -14.87
N THR A 362 -0.63 -5.81 -15.18
CA THR A 362 -0.19 -4.41 -15.29
C THR A 362 -0.90 -3.63 -16.40
N TRP A 363 -0.97 -4.18 -17.61
CA TRP A 363 -1.79 -3.63 -18.70
C TRP A 363 -3.18 -4.27 -18.74
N GLY A 364 -3.63 -4.78 -17.59
CA GLY A 364 -4.94 -5.36 -17.38
C GLY A 364 -5.73 -4.56 -16.36
N ASN A 365 -6.06 -5.17 -15.23
CA ASN A 365 -6.89 -4.57 -14.18
C ASN A 365 -6.17 -3.62 -13.21
N ASP A 366 -4.90 -3.30 -13.45
CA ASP A 366 -4.26 -2.16 -12.77
C ASP A 366 -4.82 -0.85 -13.29
N TYR A 367 -5.42 -0.05 -12.41
CA TYR A 367 -5.79 1.33 -12.69
C TYR A 367 -4.65 2.26 -12.26
N ARG A 368 -4.14 3.07 -13.19
CA ARG A 368 -2.87 3.81 -13.05
C ARG A 368 -3.04 5.34 -13.18
N PRO A 369 -3.76 5.98 -12.24
CA PRO A 369 -3.95 7.43 -12.23
C PRO A 369 -2.63 8.16 -11.96
N GLY A 370 -2.45 9.36 -12.53
CA GLY A 370 -1.17 10.09 -12.47
C GLY A 370 -1.25 11.61 -12.56
N THR A 371 -2.44 12.20 -12.43
CA THR A 371 -2.63 13.66 -12.59
C THR A 371 -3.48 14.24 -11.46
N ALA A 372 -3.42 15.56 -11.25
CA ALA A 372 -4.26 16.20 -10.23
C ALA A 372 -5.79 16.03 -10.44
N LYS A 373 -6.22 15.70 -11.67
CA LYS A 373 -7.62 15.41 -12.01
C LYS A 373 -8.04 14.01 -11.57
N ASP A 374 -7.08 13.10 -11.53
CA ASP A 374 -7.29 11.68 -11.27
C ASP A 374 -6.02 11.14 -10.64
N ASN A 375 -6.03 11.15 -9.30
CA ASN A 375 -5.05 10.60 -8.37
C ASN A 375 -5.83 9.89 -7.28
N PHE A 376 -5.36 8.70 -6.88
CA PHE A 376 -6.12 7.85 -5.97
C PHE A 376 -6.07 8.34 -4.51
N ILE A 377 -4.88 8.65 -4.03
CA ILE A 377 -4.64 9.17 -2.68
C ILE A 377 -4.58 10.69 -2.76
N TYR A 378 -5.44 11.39 -2.00
CA TYR A 378 -5.42 12.85 -1.99
C TYR A 378 -4.11 13.40 -1.42
N THR A 379 -3.56 14.42 -2.09
CA THR A 379 -2.43 15.20 -1.58
C THR A 379 -2.85 16.00 -0.35
N ARG A 380 -1.87 16.53 0.40
CA ARG A 380 -2.17 17.36 1.57
C ARG A 380 -3.01 18.59 1.20
N GLU A 381 -2.69 19.22 0.07
CA GLU A 381 -3.41 20.38 -0.46
C GLU A 381 -4.86 20.01 -0.78
N GLN A 382 -5.08 18.89 -1.45
CA GLN A 382 -6.44 18.40 -1.74
C GLN A 382 -7.21 18.07 -0.45
N LEU A 383 -6.56 17.44 0.55
CA LEU A 383 -7.20 17.18 1.86
C LEU A 383 -7.61 18.48 2.55
N GLN A 384 -6.78 19.52 2.48
CA GLN A 384 -7.07 20.83 3.04
C GLN A 384 -8.24 21.51 2.33
N GLU A 385 -8.24 21.51 0.99
CA GLU A 385 -9.29 22.09 0.15
C GLU A 385 -10.65 21.39 0.35
N LEU A 386 -10.62 20.06 0.51
CA LEU A 386 -11.81 19.25 0.78
C LEU A 386 -12.27 19.32 2.25
N GLY A 387 -11.54 20.03 3.11
CA GLY A 387 -11.85 20.16 4.53
C GLY A 387 -11.59 18.89 5.35
N GLN A 388 -10.90 17.89 4.80
CA GLN A 388 -10.62 16.62 5.51
C GLN A 388 -9.59 16.75 6.63
N LEU A 389 -8.81 17.84 6.65
CA LEU A 389 -7.89 18.17 7.74
C LEU A 389 -8.58 18.97 8.88
N SER A 390 -9.83 19.37 8.71
CA SER A 390 -10.60 20.03 9.77
C SER A 390 -11.12 19.00 10.79
N PRO A 391 -11.32 19.37 12.06
CA PRO A 391 -11.93 18.49 13.06
C PRO A 391 -13.26 17.89 12.56
N GLY A 392 -13.39 16.57 12.64
CA GLY A 392 -14.55 15.82 12.14
C GLY A 392 -14.68 15.73 10.61
N GLY A 393 -13.78 16.35 9.85
CA GLY A 393 -13.81 16.41 8.39
C GLY A 393 -13.26 15.17 7.69
N TRP A 394 -12.56 14.27 8.38
CA TRP A 394 -11.88 13.13 7.75
C TRP A 394 -12.83 12.18 7.03
N MET A 395 -12.52 11.85 5.77
CA MET A 395 -13.30 10.94 4.92
C MET A 395 -12.43 9.85 4.29
N GLY A 396 -11.34 9.45 4.96
CA GLY A 396 -10.43 8.40 4.51
C GLY A 396 -9.33 8.86 3.54
N GLY A 397 -9.39 10.10 3.05
CA GLY A 397 -8.33 10.69 2.23
C GLY A 397 -8.11 10.01 0.87
N LEU A 398 -9.13 9.34 0.33
CA LEU A 398 -9.12 8.72 -1.00
C LEU A 398 -10.14 9.36 -1.92
N ARG A 399 -9.84 9.38 -3.21
CA ARG A 399 -10.76 9.87 -4.25
C ARG A 399 -11.77 8.80 -4.64
N THR A 400 -13.03 9.00 -4.26
CA THR A 400 -14.13 8.06 -4.51
C THR A 400 -14.37 7.81 -5.99
N GLU A 401 -14.23 8.83 -6.85
CA GLU A 401 -14.41 8.66 -8.29
C GLU A 401 -13.33 7.76 -8.89
N THR A 402 -12.09 7.89 -8.43
CA THR A 402 -10.98 7.03 -8.87
C THR A 402 -11.17 5.59 -8.42
N LEU A 403 -11.70 5.37 -7.21
CA LEU A 403 -12.12 4.02 -6.78
C LEU A 403 -13.14 3.41 -7.73
N ALA A 404 -14.19 4.17 -8.08
CA ALA A 404 -15.22 3.71 -9.02
C ALA A 404 -14.63 3.37 -10.39
N ARG A 405 -13.69 4.20 -10.89
CA ARG A 405 -12.98 3.91 -12.14
C ARG A 405 -12.17 2.62 -12.08
N GLY A 406 -11.51 2.32 -10.95
CA GLY A 406 -10.81 1.06 -10.76
C GLY A 406 -11.73 -0.16 -10.76
N GLU A 407 -12.94 -0.03 -10.21
CA GLU A 407 -13.96 -1.09 -10.20
C GLU A 407 -14.50 -1.36 -11.62
N GLU A 408 -14.87 -0.30 -12.35
CA GLU A 408 -15.30 -0.38 -13.76
C GLU A 408 -14.17 -0.98 -14.65
N HIS A 409 -12.93 -0.56 -14.41
CA HIS A 409 -11.75 -1.02 -15.16
C HIS A 409 -11.50 -2.51 -14.99
N ALA A 410 -11.58 -3.03 -13.76
CA ALA A 410 -11.36 -4.46 -13.47
C ALA A 410 -12.43 -5.36 -14.13
N ILE A 411 -13.70 -4.97 -14.07
CA ILE A 411 -14.79 -5.73 -14.71
C ILE A 411 -14.65 -5.70 -16.24
N SER A 412 -14.23 -4.56 -16.79
CA SER A 412 -13.94 -4.45 -18.24
C SER A 412 -12.76 -5.32 -18.67
N TYR A 413 -11.74 -5.45 -17.81
CA TYR A 413 -10.60 -6.32 -18.08
C TYR A 413 -11.01 -7.79 -18.18
N TYR A 414 -11.92 -8.26 -17.32
CA TYR A 414 -12.47 -9.63 -17.47
C TYR A 414 -13.04 -9.84 -18.86
N TYR A 415 -13.95 -8.95 -19.30
CA TYR A 415 -14.57 -9.06 -20.62
C TYR A 415 -13.53 -8.98 -21.74
N TRP A 416 -12.55 -8.08 -21.65
CA TRP A 416 -11.45 -8.00 -22.60
C TRP A 416 -10.67 -9.33 -22.69
N LEU A 417 -10.37 -9.94 -21.53
CA LEU A 417 -9.57 -11.15 -21.45
C LEU A 417 -10.29 -12.35 -22.10
N VAL A 418 -11.61 -12.48 -21.93
CA VAL A 418 -12.38 -13.63 -22.45
C VAL A 418 -13.02 -13.40 -23.83
N GLU A 419 -13.44 -12.19 -24.17
CA GLU A 419 -14.21 -11.88 -25.40
C GLU A 419 -13.55 -10.81 -26.27
N GLY A 420 -12.74 -9.93 -25.68
CA GLY A 420 -12.05 -8.87 -26.41
C GLY A 420 -11.11 -9.40 -27.49
N THR A 421 -10.90 -8.59 -28.53
CA THR A 421 -10.08 -8.94 -29.73
C THR A 421 -9.01 -7.90 -30.06
N THR A 422 -8.92 -6.82 -29.27
CA THR A 422 -7.97 -5.72 -29.46
C THR A 422 -6.84 -5.82 -28.44
N ASP A 423 -5.66 -5.31 -28.76
CA ASP A 423 -4.56 -5.19 -27.80
C ASP A 423 -3.87 -3.84 -27.98
N SER A 424 -3.83 -3.03 -26.92
CA SER A 424 -3.36 -1.63 -26.99
C SER A 424 -1.87 -1.48 -27.27
N GLN A 425 -1.05 -2.48 -26.95
CA GLN A 425 0.40 -2.42 -27.11
C GLN A 425 0.87 -3.27 -28.30
N LEU A 426 0.19 -4.38 -28.58
CA LEU A 426 0.62 -5.38 -29.56
C LEU A 426 -0.16 -5.28 -30.88
N GLY A 427 -1.27 -4.53 -30.90
CA GLY A 427 -2.07 -4.30 -32.09
C GLY A 427 -3.03 -5.43 -32.42
N ASP A 428 -3.54 -5.40 -33.65
CA ASP A 428 -4.60 -6.30 -34.10
C ASP A 428 -4.12 -7.74 -34.32
N GLY A 429 -5.03 -8.71 -34.13
CA GLY A 429 -4.79 -10.12 -34.43
C GLY A 429 -4.02 -10.91 -33.37
N VAL A 430 -3.53 -10.24 -32.31
CA VAL A 430 -2.85 -10.89 -31.18
C VAL A 430 -3.84 -11.53 -30.20
N LYS A 431 -4.95 -10.84 -29.92
CA LYS A 431 -5.96 -11.27 -28.96
C LYS A 431 -7.10 -12.00 -29.65
N VAL A 432 -7.40 -13.22 -29.20
CA VAL A 432 -8.55 -14.02 -29.64
C VAL A 432 -9.49 -14.32 -28.46
N PRO A 433 -10.79 -14.60 -28.70
CA PRO A 433 -11.72 -14.96 -27.62
C PRO A 433 -11.41 -16.32 -26.97
N HIS A 434 -11.61 -16.40 -25.66
CA HIS A 434 -11.48 -17.58 -24.80
C HIS A 434 -12.76 -17.75 -23.97
N LEU A 435 -13.80 -18.30 -24.60
CA LEU A 435 -15.16 -18.29 -24.07
C LEU A 435 -15.41 -19.31 -22.93
N ASN A 436 -14.48 -20.22 -22.68
CA ASN A 436 -14.59 -21.28 -21.68
C ASN A 436 -14.33 -20.77 -20.25
N ASN A 437 -14.74 -19.55 -19.92
CA ASN A 437 -14.46 -18.94 -18.64
C ASN A 437 -15.70 -18.29 -18.06
N ARG A 438 -15.82 -18.25 -16.73
CA ARG A 438 -16.86 -17.47 -16.03
C ARG A 438 -16.27 -16.56 -14.98
N TYR A 439 -16.85 -15.37 -14.84
CA TYR A 439 -16.57 -14.45 -13.75
C TYR A 439 -17.17 -14.99 -12.45
N LEU A 440 -16.40 -15.01 -11.37
CA LEU A 440 -16.88 -15.47 -10.07
C LEU A 440 -17.37 -14.29 -9.22
N SER A 441 -18.62 -14.37 -8.79
CA SER A 441 -19.28 -13.38 -7.94
C SER A 441 -20.19 -14.07 -6.91
N GLY A 442 -20.72 -13.29 -5.96
CA GLY A 442 -21.49 -13.80 -4.84
C GLY A 442 -20.65 -14.00 -3.58
N PHE A 443 -21.32 -14.09 -2.43
CA PHE A 443 -20.65 -14.19 -1.12
C PHE A 443 -19.82 -15.46 -0.93
N ASP A 444 -20.12 -16.51 -1.69
CA ASP A 444 -19.36 -17.77 -1.69
C ASP A 444 -18.20 -17.77 -2.70
N SER A 445 -18.03 -16.68 -3.48
CA SER A 445 -16.89 -16.53 -4.38
C SER A 445 -15.58 -16.32 -3.61
N PRO A 446 -14.41 -16.55 -4.22
CA PRO A 446 -13.12 -16.35 -3.56
C PRO A 446 -12.90 -14.95 -2.94
N MET A 447 -13.57 -13.92 -3.48
CA MET A 447 -13.48 -12.53 -3.00
C MET A 447 -14.47 -12.20 -1.88
N GLY A 448 -15.51 -13.02 -1.68
CA GLY A 448 -16.50 -12.81 -0.63
C GLY A 448 -17.34 -11.54 -0.80
N THR A 449 -17.61 -11.15 -2.04
CA THR A 449 -18.42 -9.96 -2.40
C THR A 449 -19.50 -10.34 -3.42
N ALA A 450 -20.67 -9.70 -3.34
CA ALA A 450 -21.74 -9.96 -4.29
C ALA A 450 -21.34 -9.59 -5.73
N HIS A 451 -20.54 -8.55 -5.88
CA HIS A 451 -20.05 -8.05 -7.18
C HIS A 451 -18.78 -8.77 -7.70
N GLY A 452 -18.15 -9.65 -6.91
CA GLY A 452 -17.01 -10.49 -7.33
C GLY A 452 -15.63 -9.82 -7.37
N LEU A 453 -15.54 -8.50 -7.14
CA LEU A 453 -14.25 -7.81 -6.95
C LEU A 453 -13.76 -7.97 -5.51
N SER A 454 -12.47 -7.79 -5.28
CA SER A 454 -11.89 -7.70 -3.93
C SER A 454 -12.60 -6.63 -3.08
N LYS A 455 -12.67 -6.86 -1.77
CA LYS A 455 -13.37 -5.98 -0.81
C LYS A 455 -12.72 -4.61 -0.69
N TYR A 456 -11.41 -4.56 -0.91
CA TYR A 456 -10.57 -3.38 -0.94
C TYR A 456 -9.60 -3.51 -2.12
N PRO A 457 -9.15 -2.42 -2.78
CA PRO A 457 -8.16 -2.55 -3.84
C PRO A 457 -6.79 -2.95 -3.28
N TYR A 458 -5.99 -3.66 -4.07
CA TYR A 458 -4.56 -3.81 -3.83
C TYR A 458 -3.85 -2.48 -4.11
N ILE A 459 -3.29 -1.87 -3.07
CA ILE A 459 -2.63 -0.56 -3.15
C ILE A 459 -1.12 -0.77 -3.06
N ARG A 460 -0.35 -0.21 -3.99
CA ARG A 460 1.11 -0.37 -4.03
C ARG A 460 1.90 0.73 -3.33
N GLU A 461 1.28 1.89 -3.11
CA GLU A 461 1.92 3.07 -2.53
C GLU A 461 1.00 3.79 -1.56
N ALA A 462 1.57 4.31 -0.48
CA ALA A 462 0.85 4.99 0.60
C ALA A 462 1.45 6.38 0.89
N ARG A 463 0.85 7.13 1.83
CA ARG A 463 1.52 8.27 2.47
C ARG A 463 2.71 7.73 3.26
N ARG A 464 3.92 8.17 2.92
CA ARG A 464 5.17 7.70 3.54
C ARG A 464 5.66 8.74 4.53
N ILE A 465 5.75 8.41 5.81
CA ILE A 465 6.18 9.39 6.81
C ILE A 465 7.59 9.91 6.51
N ILE A 466 7.90 11.09 7.04
CA ILE A 466 9.27 11.52 7.20
C ILE A 466 9.66 11.20 8.65
N GLY A 467 10.73 10.41 8.85
CA GLY A 467 11.22 10.05 10.17
C GLY A 467 11.73 11.26 10.95
N ARG A 468 12.02 11.09 12.24
CA ARG A 468 12.46 12.20 13.10
C ARG A 468 13.78 12.84 12.62
N PRO A 469 13.88 14.18 12.68
CA PRO A 469 15.14 14.87 12.50
C PRO A 469 16.22 14.39 13.47
N SER A 470 17.46 14.36 13.00
CA SER A 470 18.65 14.08 13.79
C SER A 470 19.86 14.83 13.20
N LEU A 471 21.01 14.81 13.87
CA LEU A 471 22.23 15.45 13.35
C LEU A 471 22.62 14.95 11.95
N THR A 472 22.38 13.66 11.67
CA THR A 472 22.67 13.03 10.38
C THR A 472 21.57 13.22 9.35
N PHE A 473 20.34 13.52 9.79
CA PHE A 473 19.15 13.70 8.95
C PHE A 473 18.37 14.94 9.42
N PRO A 474 18.85 16.16 9.15
CA PRO A 474 18.24 17.38 9.69
C PRO A 474 16.80 17.62 9.20
N ASP A 475 16.49 17.17 7.99
CA ASP A 475 15.13 17.26 7.41
C ASP A 475 14.27 16.01 7.71
N GLY A 476 14.78 15.11 8.55
CA GLY A 476 14.16 13.82 8.86
C GLY A 476 14.68 12.67 8.00
N PHE A 477 14.42 11.46 8.49
CA PHE A 477 14.95 10.23 7.92
C PHE A 477 14.02 9.63 6.85
N SER A 478 14.62 9.00 5.83
CA SER A 478 13.93 8.06 4.93
C SER A 478 14.95 7.07 4.37
N VAL A 479 14.53 5.82 4.13
CA VAL A 479 15.28 4.90 3.28
C VAL A 479 15.07 5.30 1.82
N THR A 480 16.14 5.34 1.04
CA THR A 480 16.15 5.88 -0.33
C THR A 480 16.60 4.83 -1.35
N GLU A 481 16.49 5.14 -2.64
CA GLU A 481 16.90 4.27 -3.75
C GLU A 481 18.32 3.79 -3.53
N ILE A 482 19.23 4.73 -3.24
CA ILE A 482 20.64 4.42 -3.09
C ILE A 482 20.89 3.54 -1.87
N ASP A 483 19.96 3.30 -0.96
CA ASP A 483 20.18 2.40 0.17
C ASP A 483 20.05 0.93 -0.22
N ILE A 484 19.28 0.62 -1.26
CA ILE A 484 18.89 -0.76 -1.59
C ILE A 484 19.20 -1.16 -3.03
N SER A 485 19.30 -0.20 -3.94
CA SER A 485 19.39 -0.46 -5.38
C SER A 485 20.73 -1.08 -5.78
N ARG A 486 20.68 -1.99 -6.77
CA ARG A 486 21.85 -2.56 -7.46
C ARG A 486 22.16 -1.84 -8.79
N GLN A 487 21.51 -0.71 -9.07
CA GLN A 487 21.74 0.05 -10.29
C GLN A 487 23.20 0.45 -10.49
N ASN A 488 23.62 0.54 -11.75
CA ASN A 488 24.94 1.05 -12.10
C ASN A 488 24.94 2.58 -12.09
N PHE A 489 25.12 3.15 -10.90
CA PHE A 489 25.11 4.60 -10.68
C PHE A 489 26.24 5.39 -11.37
N GLN A 490 27.23 4.71 -11.95
CA GLN A 490 28.30 5.33 -12.76
C GLN A 490 27.96 5.46 -14.26
N SER A 491 26.76 5.01 -14.68
CA SER A 491 26.31 5.10 -16.07
C SER A 491 26.10 6.54 -16.53
N ASP A 492 26.12 6.75 -17.85
CA ASP A 492 25.98 8.08 -18.46
C ASP A 492 24.67 8.78 -18.09
N PHE A 493 23.61 8.00 -17.85
CA PHE A 493 22.32 8.53 -17.41
C PHE A 493 22.47 9.46 -16.20
N TYR A 494 23.18 9.02 -15.15
CA TYR A 494 23.31 9.79 -13.92
C TYR A 494 24.23 11.01 -14.07
N ARG A 495 25.25 10.93 -14.93
CA ARG A 495 26.11 12.08 -15.26
C ARG A 495 25.35 13.18 -15.98
N GLN A 496 24.41 12.79 -16.83
CA GLN A 496 23.61 13.71 -17.63
C GLN A 496 22.42 14.29 -16.85
N ASN A 497 21.93 13.57 -15.84
CA ASN A 497 20.71 13.92 -15.11
C ASN A 497 20.92 14.49 -13.71
N LEU A 498 22.16 14.53 -13.22
CA LEU A 498 22.55 15.17 -11.95
C LEU A 498 23.59 16.26 -12.22
N SER A 499 23.62 17.30 -11.36
CA SER A 499 24.72 18.25 -11.41
C SER A 499 26.06 17.55 -11.08
N PRO A 500 27.22 18.08 -11.53
CA PRO A 500 28.53 17.49 -11.21
C PRO A 500 28.76 17.31 -9.71
N ALA A 501 28.25 18.24 -8.88
CA ALA A 501 28.33 18.16 -7.43
C ALA A 501 27.44 17.04 -6.85
N GLU A 502 26.20 16.90 -7.34
CA GLU A 502 25.30 15.82 -6.92
C GLU A 502 25.80 14.45 -7.37
N TYR A 503 26.30 14.32 -8.60
CA TYR A 503 26.89 13.07 -9.09
C TYR A 503 28.10 12.67 -8.25
N ARG A 504 29.01 13.61 -7.95
CA ARG A 504 30.15 13.33 -7.05
C ARG A 504 29.67 12.91 -5.66
N ARG A 505 28.64 13.57 -5.12
CA ARG A 505 28.06 13.22 -3.80
C ARG A 505 27.39 11.84 -3.81
N LEU A 506 26.66 11.48 -4.87
CA LEU A 506 26.09 10.16 -5.08
C LEU A 506 27.17 9.09 -5.02
N ILE A 507 28.23 9.24 -5.83
CA ILE A 507 29.31 8.26 -5.87
C ILE A 507 30.06 8.21 -4.53
N ALA A 508 30.35 9.34 -3.91
CA ALA A 508 30.99 9.38 -2.60
C ALA A 508 30.19 8.65 -1.52
N THR A 509 28.85 8.78 -1.55
CA THR A 509 27.96 8.10 -0.60
C THR A 509 28.01 6.59 -0.78
N LEU A 510 28.16 6.11 -2.03
CA LEU A 510 28.22 4.69 -2.37
C LEU A 510 29.61 4.06 -2.19
N ALA A 511 30.67 4.86 -2.30
CA ALA A 511 32.07 4.40 -2.31
C ALA A 511 32.61 3.94 -0.93
N GLY A 512 31.82 4.09 0.13
CA GLY A 512 32.21 3.64 1.48
C GLY A 512 33.46 4.38 1.98
N LEU A 513 34.55 3.63 2.22
CA LEU A 513 35.80 4.18 2.77
C LEU A 513 36.47 5.19 1.83
N GLU A 514 36.24 5.09 0.53
CA GLU A 514 36.79 6.00 -0.49
C GLU A 514 35.97 7.29 -0.62
N GLY A 515 34.84 7.42 0.10
CA GLY A 515 33.92 8.54 -0.04
C GLY A 515 34.55 9.91 0.18
N PHE A 516 35.46 10.03 1.15
CA PHE A 516 36.20 11.28 1.39
C PHE A 516 37.12 11.65 0.22
N SER A 517 37.85 10.68 -0.33
CA SER A 517 38.71 10.87 -1.49
C SER A 517 37.93 11.25 -2.75
N VAL A 518 36.70 10.77 -2.89
CA VAL A 518 35.80 11.20 -3.98
C VAL A 518 35.32 12.63 -3.77
N LEU A 519 35.02 13.03 -2.53
CA LEU A 519 34.53 14.38 -2.20
C LEU A 519 35.61 15.46 -2.33
N ASP A 520 36.83 15.19 -1.86
CA ASP A 520 37.96 16.13 -1.93
C ASP A 520 38.62 16.18 -3.32
N GLY A 521 38.25 15.26 -4.22
CA GLY A 521 38.70 15.20 -5.60
C GLY A 521 40.03 14.47 -5.81
N THR A 522 40.59 13.83 -4.77
CA THR A 522 41.79 12.98 -4.90
C THR A 522 41.51 11.70 -5.70
N LEU A 523 40.26 11.20 -5.66
CA LEU A 523 39.79 10.07 -6.45
C LEU A 523 38.68 10.51 -7.41
N SER A 524 38.80 10.14 -8.69
CA SER A 524 37.72 10.36 -9.65
C SER A 524 36.51 9.48 -9.30
N PRO A 525 35.25 9.98 -9.42
CA PRO A 525 34.05 9.16 -9.26
C PRO A 525 34.05 7.88 -10.10
N ASP A 526 34.77 7.86 -11.23
CA ASP A 526 34.80 6.73 -12.17
C ASP A 526 35.73 5.61 -11.72
N GLN A 527 36.61 5.92 -10.78
CA GLN A 527 37.58 4.98 -10.21
C GLN A 527 37.11 4.44 -8.86
N ALA A 528 36.05 5.02 -8.28
CA ALA A 528 35.50 4.60 -7.01
C ALA A 528 34.94 3.17 -7.06
N VAL A 529 35.12 2.43 -5.97
CA VAL A 529 34.62 1.06 -5.85
C VAL A 529 33.08 1.01 -5.90
N LYS A 530 32.56 0.11 -6.73
CA LYS A 530 31.12 -0.19 -6.78
C LYS A 530 30.67 -0.93 -5.52
N ARG A 531 29.66 -0.39 -4.84
CA ARG A 531 29.03 -1.03 -3.69
C ARG A 531 28.36 -2.36 -4.08
N LYS A 532 28.53 -3.39 -3.24
CA LYS A 532 28.01 -4.77 -3.44
C LYS A 532 27.01 -5.24 -2.37
N ARG A 533 26.36 -4.30 -1.67
CA ARG A 533 25.41 -4.55 -0.58
C ARG A 533 24.48 -3.36 -0.38
N SER A 534 23.42 -3.53 0.41
CA SER A 534 22.61 -2.41 0.89
C SER A 534 23.36 -1.57 1.94
N THR A 535 22.77 -0.42 2.29
CA THR A 535 23.08 0.27 3.55
C THR A 535 22.78 -0.68 4.72
N ILE A 536 23.64 -0.64 5.74
CA ILE A 536 23.49 -1.38 7.00
C ILE A 536 23.10 -0.38 8.06
N TYR A 537 22.01 -0.66 8.79
CA TYR A 537 21.47 0.22 9.80
C TYR A 537 21.75 -0.36 11.21
N PRO A 538 22.44 0.39 12.08
CA PRO A 538 22.73 -0.07 13.44
C PRO A 538 21.46 -0.26 14.30
N ASP A 539 20.37 0.42 13.91
CA ASP A 539 19.04 0.35 14.47
C ASP A 539 18.08 -0.53 13.66
N SER A 540 18.57 -1.49 12.87
CA SER A 540 17.70 -2.43 12.16
C SER A 540 16.82 -3.25 13.11
N VAL A 541 15.54 -3.35 12.77
CA VAL A 541 14.48 -4.07 13.50
C VAL A 541 13.72 -5.06 12.61
N GLY A 542 14.16 -5.26 11.38
CA GLY A 542 13.56 -6.20 10.44
C GLY A 542 14.31 -6.26 9.12
N ILE A 543 13.83 -7.08 8.20
CA ILE A 543 14.46 -7.29 6.89
C ILE A 543 13.43 -7.39 5.77
N GLY A 544 13.90 -7.17 4.54
CA GLY A 544 13.15 -7.48 3.33
C GLY A 544 14.08 -7.75 2.15
N HIS A 545 13.56 -8.42 1.12
CA HIS A 545 14.26 -8.57 -0.14
C HIS A 545 13.25 -8.80 -1.27
N TYR A 546 13.13 -7.83 -2.15
CA TYR A 546 12.36 -7.93 -3.38
C TYR A 546 12.97 -7.04 -4.46
N ALA A 547 12.60 -7.27 -5.72
CA ALA A 547 12.97 -6.35 -6.78
C ALA A 547 12.29 -4.99 -6.57
N ILE A 548 12.91 -3.92 -7.07
CA ILE A 548 12.25 -2.63 -7.24
C ILE A 548 11.32 -2.80 -8.43
N ASP A 549 10.05 -3.08 -8.15
CA ASP A 549 9.03 -3.46 -9.13
C ASP A 549 7.95 -2.37 -9.23
N PHE A 550 7.93 -1.67 -10.37
CA PHE A 550 7.09 -0.51 -10.58
C PHE A 550 5.84 -0.80 -11.40
N HIS A 551 4.76 -0.15 -10.98
CA HIS A 551 3.52 0.01 -11.72
C HIS A 551 3.29 1.51 -12.00
N PRO A 552 3.97 2.08 -13.00
CA PRO A 552 4.03 3.52 -13.21
C PRO A 552 2.66 4.15 -13.43
N CYS A 553 2.47 5.37 -12.92
CA CYS A 553 1.31 6.17 -13.28
C CYS A 553 1.29 6.48 -14.79
N MET A 554 0.10 6.75 -15.34
CA MET A 554 -0.04 7.21 -16.73
C MET A 554 0.21 8.71 -16.85
N THR A 555 0.74 9.14 -18.00
CA THR A 555 1.08 10.54 -18.28
C THR A 555 -0.17 11.42 -18.39
N GLU A 556 -1.19 10.93 -19.09
CA GLU A 556 -2.40 11.70 -19.38
C GLU A 556 -3.62 11.22 -18.60
N HIS A 557 -4.61 12.09 -18.45
CA HIS A 557 -5.94 11.75 -17.97
C HIS A 557 -6.95 11.73 -19.14
N PRO A 558 -7.86 10.75 -19.19
CA PRO A 558 -7.92 9.59 -18.28
C PRO A 558 -6.82 8.55 -18.57
N PRO A 559 -6.47 7.66 -17.62
CA PRO A 559 -5.43 6.64 -17.80
C PRO A 559 -5.64 5.78 -19.05
N GLU A 560 -6.89 5.44 -19.35
CA GLU A 560 -7.31 4.63 -20.50
C GLU A 560 -7.38 5.38 -21.83
N LYS A 561 -6.96 6.65 -21.88
CA LYS A 561 -6.90 7.42 -23.13
C LYS A 561 -6.10 6.64 -24.20
N PRO A 562 -6.63 6.45 -25.42
CA PRO A 562 -5.90 5.77 -26.49
C PRO A 562 -4.55 6.45 -26.78
N GLY A 563 -3.49 5.65 -26.83
CA GLY A 563 -2.12 6.16 -27.05
C GLY A 563 -1.47 6.83 -25.85
N ASN A 564 -2.09 6.80 -24.66
CA ASN A 564 -1.46 7.23 -23.41
C ASN A 564 -0.25 6.34 -23.10
N THR A 565 0.71 6.90 -22.37
CA THR A 565 1.97 6.23 -22.05
C THR A 565 2.25 6.33 -20.56
N GLU A 566 2.99 5.35 -20.04
CA GLU A 566 3.56 5.44 -18.70
C GLU A 566 4.39 6.71 -18.57
N LYS A 567 4.40 7.30 -17.37
CA LYS A 567 5.19 8.50 -17.11
C LYS A 567 6.67 8.27 -17.45
N ALA A 568 7.19 9.10 -18.34
CA ALA A 568 8.54 8.97 -18.85
C ALA A 568 9.57 8.94 -17.71
N GLY A 569 10.46 7.94 -17.73
CA GLY A 569 11.53 7.78 -16.76
C GLY A 569 11.16 7.07 -15.46
N GLU A 570 9.88 6.75 -15.20
CA GLU A 570 9.52 6.05 -13.94
C GLU A 570 10.21 4.69 -13.81
N ARG A 571 10.33 3.95 -14.91
CA ARG A 571 11.02 2.65 -14.91
C ARG A 571 12.55 2.76 -14.76
N GLN A 572 13.14 3.96 -14.68
CA GLN A 572 14.60 4.11 -14.52
C GLN A 572 15.10 3.50 -13.21
N GLY A 573 14.33 3.62 -12.12
CA GLY A 573 14.66 3.00 -10.83
C GLY A 573 14.38 1.50 -10.77
N GLN A 574 13.62 0.95 -11.73
CA GLN A 574 13.21 -0.45 -11.74
C GLN A 574 14.42 -1.37 -11.83
N GLY A 575 14.42 -2.46 -11.05
CA GLY A 575 15.51 -3.43 -11.13
C GLY A 575 15.69 -4.27 -9.89
N GLN A 576 16.90 -4.79 -9.71
CA GLN A 576 17.23 -5.62 -8.57
C GLN A 576 17.58 -4.75 -7.36
N ALA A 577 17.13 -5.15 -6.18
CA ALA A 577 17.62 -4.64 -4.91
C ALA A 577 18.61 -5.64 -4.28
N TYR A 578 19.49 -5.14 -3.41
CA TYR A 578 20.18 -5.97 -2.43
C TYR A 578 19.17 -6.43 -1.36
N PRO A 579 19.43 -7.52 -0.62
CA PRO A 579 18.76 -7.75 0.65
C PRO A 579 18.92 -6.53 1.55
N PHE A 580 17.84 -6.06 2.16
CA PHE A 580 17.81 -4.77 2.87
C PHE A 580 17.16 -4.87 4.25
N GLU A 581 17.41 -3.86 5.05
CA GLU A 581 17.03 -3.78 6.46
C GLU A 581 15.89 -2.78 6.68
N ILE A 582 15.17 -2.94 7.80
CA ILE A 582 14.11 -2.04 8.25
C ILE A 582 14.67 -1.29 9.47
N PRO A 583 15.15 -0.05 9.33
CA PRO A 583 15.66 0.71 10.47
C PRO A 583 14.52 1.18 11.38
N LEU A 584 14.73 1.14 12.69
CA LEU A 584 13.76 1.57 13.71
C LEU A 584 13.32 3.01 13.49
N ARG A 585 14.25 3.91 13.11
CA ARG A 585 13.89 5.30 12.82
C ARG A 585 12.97 5.47 11.61
N ALA A 586 12.80 4.47 10.73
CA ALA A 586 11.82 4.52 9.64
C ALA A 586 10.39 4.33 10.11
N ILE A 587 10.18 3.69 11.27
CA ILE A 587 8.84 3.42 11.83
C ILE A 587 8.42 4.47 12.87
N ILE A 588 9.27 5.46 13.13
CA ILE A 588 9.04 6.51 14.14
C ILE A 588 8.72 7.83 13.44
N PRO A 589 7.46 8.32 13.53
CA PRO A 589 7.05 9.57 12.92
C PRO A 589 7.56 10.78 13.70
N GLN A 590 7.50 11.94 13.05
CA GLN A 590 7.65 13.23 13.70
C GLN A 590 6.41 13.58 14.55
N LYS A 591 6.59 14.53 15.48
CA LYS A 591 5.55 15.19 16.30
C LYS A 591 4.82 14.33 17.35
N ILE A 592 4.54 13.06 17.07
CA ILE A 592 3.74 12.18 17.94
C ILE A 592 4.62 11.09 18.56
N ASP A 593 4.69 11.06 19.90
CA ASP A 593 5.63 10.21 20.65
C ASP A 593 5.14 8.77 20.86
N ASN A 594 3.82 8.54 20.90
CA ASN A 594 3.21 7.22 21.11
C ASN A 594 2.58 6.62 19.83
N LEU A 595 3.01 7.08 18.66
CA LEU A 595 2.60 6.56 17.35
C LEU A 595 3.77 5.80 16.71
N LEU A 596 3.50 4.61 16.19
CA LEU A 596 4.40 3.85 15.34
C LEU A 596 3.74 3.60 13.99
N ILE A 597 4.54 3.56 12.93
CA ILE A 597 4.06 3.31 11.57
C ILE A 597 4.58 1.94 11.10
N ALA A 598 3.73 1.17 10.44
CA ALA A 598 4.09 -0.12 9.85
C ALA A 598 3.64 -0.20 8.37
N GLY A 599 4.13 -1.21 7.66
CA GLY A 599 3.76 -1.48 6.27
C GLY A 599 4.29 -0.44 5.28
N LYS A 600 3.47 -0.11 4.27
CA LYS A 600 3.85 0.76 3.13
C LYS A 600 4.14 2.21 3.52
N SER A 601 3.68 2.62 4.70
CA SER A 601 3.67 4.00 5.15
C SER A 601 4.91 4.42 5.96
N ILE A 602 5.84 3.49 6.22
CA ILE A 602 7.10 3.81 6.91
C ILE A 602 7.96 4.78 6.08
N ALA A 603 9.03 5.31 6.66
CA ALA A 603 9.82 6.35 6.03
C ALA A 603 10.67 5.86 4.85
N LEU A 604 10.12 5.94 3.65
CA LEU A 604 10.69 5.46 2.40
C LEU A 604 10.52 6.51 1.30
N SER A 605 11.44 6.52 0.34
CA SER A 605 11.18 7.14 -0.96
C SER A 605 10.24 6.30 -1.83
N HIS A 606 9.73 6.89 -2.91
CA HIS A 606 8.91 6.26 -3.94
C HIS A 606 9.59 5.02 -4.53
N ILE A 607 10.89 5.13 -4.84
CA ILE A 607 11.66 4.04 -5.42
C ILE A 607 11.92 2.93 -4.39
N ALA A 608 12.30 3.28 -3.16
CA ALA A 608 12.49 2.27 -2.12
C ALA A 608 11.16 1.56 -1.78
N ALA A 609 10.05 2.29 -1.73
CA ALA A 609 8.72 1.76 -1.45
C ALA A 609 8.27 0.67 -2.43
N ALA A 610 8.70 0.72 -3.69
CA ALA A 610 8.39 -0.32 -4.68
C ALA A 610 8.96 -1.71 -4.31
N ALA A 611 10.00 -1.78 -3.47
CA ALA A 611 10.54 -3.03 -2.92
C ALA A 611 10.02 -3.34 -1.49
N TYR A 612 9.62 -2.31 -0.73
CA TYR A 612 9.16 -2.38 0.67
C TYR A 612 7.62 -2.50 0.78
N ARG A 613 6.95 -3.13 -0.19
CA ARG A 613 5.48 -3.31 -0.18
C ARG A 613 5.03 -4.78 -0.15
N VAL A 614 5.97 -5.72 -0.17
CA VAL A 614 5.68 -7.15 -0.32
C VAL A 614 5.31 -7.82 1.01
N HIS A 615 4.61 -8.95 0.91
CA HIS A 615 3.96 -9.63 2.03
C HIS A 615 4.87 -9.89 3.24
N SER A 616 6.06 -10.46 3.01
CA SER A 616 6.99 -10.79 4.11
C SER A 616 7.61 -9.55 4.76
N PHE A 617 7.85 -8.50 3.97
CA PHE A 617 8.34 -7.23 4.49
C PHE A 617 7.29 -6.59 5.39
N GLU A 618 6.03 -6.53 4.95
CA GLU A 618 4.96 -5.91 5.74
C GLU A 618 4.79 -6.62 7.07
N TRP A 619 4.78 -7.95 7.07
CA TRP A 619 4.80 -8.73 8.30
C TRP A 619 5.99 -8.34 9.20
N SER A 620 7.21 -8.27 8.65
CA SER A 620 8.42 -7.92 9.42
C SER A 620 8.32 -6.53 10.05
N SER A 621 7.83 -5.54 9.30
CA SER A 621 7.62 -4.18 9.81
C SER A 621 6.54 -4.13 10.91
N GLY A 622 5.49 -4.94 10.78
CA GLY A 622 4.44 -5.11 11.78
C GLY A 622 4.98 -5.69 13.08
N VAL A 623 5.72 -6.79 12.99
CA VAL A 623 6.41 -7.41 14.15
C VAL A 623 7.31 -6.38 14.85
N ALA A 624 8.11 -5.63 14.09
CA ALA A 624 8.97 -4.59 14.64
C ALA A 624 8.17 -3.53 15.40
N ALA A 625 7.07 -3.01 14.83
CA ALA A 625 6.22 -2.02 15.50
C ALA A 625 5.55 -2.59 16.76
N GLY A 626 5.02 -3.82 16.70
CA GLY A 626 4.39 -4.49 17.84
C GLY A 626 5.36 -4.73 19.00
N ILE A 627 6.54 -5.29 18.73
CA ILE A 627 7.56 -5.55 19.77
C ILE A 627 8.12 -4.24 20.32
N THR A 628 8.36 -3.22 19.47
CA THR A 628 8.79 -1.90 19.92
C THR A 628 7.78 -1.26 20.86
N ALA A 629 6.48 -1.28 20.51
CA ALA A 629 5.42 -0.75 21.38
C ALA A 629 5.41 -1.44 22.75
N VAL A 630 5.51 -2.78 22.77
CA VAL A 630 5.55 -3.54 24.02
C VAL A 630 6.82 -3.24 24.82
N TYR A 631 7.98 -3.23 24.18
CA TYR A 631 9.25 -2.91 24.84
C TYR A 631 9.21 -1.50 25.45
N ALA A 632 8.66 -0.53 24.72
CA ALA A 632 8.55 0.85 25.16
C ALA A 632 7.63 0.99 26.38
N LEU A 633 6.48 0.31 26.39
CA LEU A 633 5.59 0.23 27.56
C LEU A 633 6.27 -0.42 28.76
N ASP A 634 6.94 -1.56 28.56
CA ASP A 634 7.52 -2.36 29.64
C ASP A 634 8.74 -1.69 30.29
N ASN A 635 9.50 -0.90 29.52
CA ASN A 635 10.74 -0.27 29.97
C ASN A 635 10.59 1.24 30.23
N ASN A 636 9.38 1.78 30.11
CA ASN A 636 9.08 3.19 30.28
C ASN A 636 10.01 4.10 29.45
N VAL A 637 10.12 3.80 28.16
CA VAL A 637 10.86 4.60 27.17
C VAL A 637 9.95 4.98 26.02
N LEU A 638 10.30 6.04 25.31
CA LEU A 638 9.65 6.42 24.06
C LEU A 638 10.49 5.91 22.88
N PRO A 639 9.87 5.45 21.78
CA PRO A 639 10.61 4.83 20.67
C PRO A 639 11.73 5.71 20.10
N TYR A 640 11.52 7.03 20.02
CA TYR A 640 12.53 7.93 19.49
C TYR A 640 13.81 7.97 20.34
N GLN A 641 13.71 7.77 21.67
CA GLN A 641 14.87 7.76 22.57
C GLN A 641 15.83 6.59 22.26
N LEU A 642 15.33 5.54 21.63
CA LEU A 642 16.14 4.39 21.21
C LEU A 642 17.05 4.72 20.01
N VAL A 643 16.73 5.79 19.26
CA VAL A 643 17.46 6.21 18.05
C VAL A 643 18.05 7.62 18.14
N GLU A 644 17.93 8.31 19.27
CA GLU A 644 18.47 9.68 19.47
C GLU A 644 19.99 9.75 19.59
N SER A 645 20.63 8.69 20.11
CA SER A 645 22.07 8.71 20.32
C SER A 645 22.84 8.62 19.01
N ASP A 646 23.80 9.52 18.78
CA ASP A 646 24.71 9.46 17.63
C ASP A 646 25.55 8.17 17.61
N PHE A 647 25.76 7.54 18.78
CA PHE A 647 26.45 6.26 18.92
C PHE A 647 25.46 5.11 19.20
N LEU A 648 24.60 4.82 18.22
CA LEU A 648 23.57 3.77 18.31
C LEU A 648 24.13 2.39 18.65
N ILE A 649 25.35 2.08 18.21
CA ILE A 649 26.02 0.80 18.49
C ILE A 649 26.23 0.60 20.00
N GLY A 650 26.38 1.69 20.76
CA GLY A 650 26.51 1.68 22.22
C GLY A 650 25.19 1.75 22.98
N ASN A 651 24.06 2.01 22.32
CA ASN A 651 22.77 2.13 22.99
C ASN A 651 22.31 0.76 23.52
N LYS A 652 22.34 0.60 24.85
CA LYS A 652 21.97 -0.65 25.52
C LYS A 652 20.52 -1.04 25.24
N GLN A 653 19.57 -0.11 25.32
CA GLN A 653 18.15 -0.37 25.14
C GLN A 653 17.83 -0.75 23.69
N LEU A 654 18.48 -0.10 22.72
CA LEU A 654 18.35 -0.49 21.31
C LEU A 654 18.85 -1.93 21.08
N ARG A 655 19.98 -2.32 21.68
CA ARG A 655 20.49 -3.70 21.58
C ARG A 655 19.55 -4.72 22.23
N GLU A 656 18.99 -4.40 23.40
CA GLU A 656 18.00 -5.26 24.06
C GLU A 656 16.72 -5.42 23.22
N LEU A 657 16.22 -4.33 22.64
CA LEU A 657 15.09 -4.38 21.70
C LEU A 657 15.40 -5.29 20.52
N ARG A 658 16.55 -5.11 19.86
CA ARG A 658 16.98 -5.95 18.73
C ARG A 658 17.08 -7.42 19.12
N GLN A 659 17.67 -7.73 20.27
CA GLN A 659 17.72 -9.10 20.79
C GLN A 659 16.33 -9.69 21.03
N LYS A 660 15.39 -8.90 21.55
CA LYS A 660 13.99 -9.33 21.75
C LYS A 660 13.30 -9.62 20.42
N ILE A 661 13.54 -8.78 19.40
CA ILE A 661 13.01 -8.98 18.04
C ILE A 661 13.60 -10.23 17.39
N ASP A 662 14.93 -10.41 17.41
CA ASP A 662 15.56 -11.62 16.88
C ASP A 662 15.09 -12.89 17.62
N ALA A 663 14.92 -12.82 18.95
CA ALA A 663 14.42 -13.94 19.75
C ALA A 663 12.96 -14.31 19.47
N SER A 664 12.14 -13.37 18.97
CA SER A 664 10.78 -13.67 18.47
C SER A 664 10.81 -14.49 17.17
N GLY A 665 11.96 -14.51 16.49
CA GLY A 665 12.14 -15.11 15.17
C GLY A 665 11.84 -14.15 14.03
N ASN A 666 11.91 -12.84 14.26
CA ASN A 666 11.93 -11.81 13.21
C ASN A 666 13.37 -11.34 13.01
N PRO A 667 14.07 -11.78 11.95
CA PRO A 667 15.48 -11.42 11.78
C PRO A 667 15.64 -9.91 11.60
N THR A 668 16.62 -9.33 12.30
CA THR A 668 16.99 -7.91 12.14
C THR A 668 18.10 -7.70 11.12
N MET A 669 18.78 -8.75 10.68
CA MET A 669 19.85 -8.70 9.67
C MET A 669 19.85 -9.98 8.84
N PHE A 670 20.34 -9.90 7.60
CA PHE A 670 20.66 -11.09 6.81
C PHE A 670 21.95 -11.77 7.29
N PRO A 671 22.09 -13.11 7.14
CA PRO A 671 23.34 -13.81 7.36
C PRO A 671 24.47 -13.18 6.55
N ASP A 672 25.63 -13.02 7.19
CA ASP A 672 26.83 -12.41 6.60
C ASP A 672 26.63 -10.94 6.14
N ALA A 673 25.60 -10.26 6.65
CA ALA A 673 25.44 -8.82 6.46
C ALA A 673 26.53 -8.07 7.25
N SER A 674 27.56 -7.61 6.54
CA SER A 674 28.67 -6.86 7.11
C SER A 674 29.13 -5.79 6.14
N ILE A 675 29.73 -4.72 6.68
CA ILE A 675 30.30 -3.65 5.85
C ILE A 675 31.43 -4.15 4.93
N PHE A 676 32.06 -5.28 5.29
CA PHE A 676 33.19 -5.88 4.58
C PHE A 676 32.79 -7.01 3.62
N GLN A 677 31.52 -7.45 3.62
CA GLN A 677 31.08 -8.62 2.87
C GLN A 677 30.14 -8.23 1.72
N SER A 678 30.26 -8.97 0.61
CA SER A 678 29.33 -8.84 -0.52
C SER A 678 28.03 -9.59 -0.25
N MET A 679 26.91 -9.03 -0.70
CA MET A 679 25.61 -9.70 -0.68
C MET A 679 25.26 -10.40 -2.00
N ASP A 680 26.22 -10.57 -2.92
CA ASP A 680 26.00 -11.22 -4.21
C ASP A 680 25.45 -12.66 -4.09
N ASN A 681 25.74 -13.36 -2.99
CA ASN A 681 25.25 -14.73 -2.71
C ASN A 681 23.73 -14.81 -2.44
N TRP A 682 23.04 -13.68 -2.35
CA TRP A 682 21.58 -13.63 -2.19
C TRP A 682 20.83 -13.46 -3.53
N TYR A 683 21.51 -13.65 -4.67
CA TYR A 683 20.96 -13.49 -6.03
C TYR A 683 19.86 -14.48 -6.45
#